data_AF-A0A4U0XY20-F1
#
_entry.id   AF-A0A4U0XY20-F1
#
_cell.length_a   1.000
_cell.length_b   1.000
_cell.length_c   1.000
_cell.angle_alpha   90.00
_cell.angle_beta   90.00
_cell.angle_gamma   90.00
#
_symmetry.space_group_name_H-M   'P 1'
#
loop_
_entity.id
_entity.type
_entity.pdbx_description
1 polymer ?
#
loop_
_entity_poly.entity_id
_entity_poly.type
_entity_poly.pdbx_seq_one_letter_code
_entity_poly.pdbx_strand_id
1 'polypeptide(L)'
;MGAPESDQRPPPAYGNDNTGEAADHLEDMADNEERDYAPPPHLAARFYRNRANTRRKSSAASSRRNSLSSAHSRASSVSHRRGSGCQSNYIAQHLRRASIIESRKARLADRAAHAEQVRLRAALVKAAPRGSTSNSEERALAAQVAKEKYLAKVAAACAEEVARAKRVAEEVKERKLVEEARQRLEIEERHAEVEKRRTEFQRNSHARRARRASSSEKKLAVVQEDIDVMEEAVEEEETSVLDEEGAAVRIQRAWRLSRRRAVVYAFAGVGLAQAKDASFEDFTALIAQPDLIDTSTAMLTQLGLQDAGDEHAALNTRTFLSAYLMTAHPVSVLTNKNGAQEQDLLAKATELMSNIDRTLSRLAPRNKYTPGATQLETLSQSYTAYTSAFAAWRLQDSSVLIEGMVASFVELDAIWQTVKDDERGEVSADYREGIRDNQVMLLSRIRKLAGADRADTLIKKAIRESRRRRPKKRNAAEVRPRGVEPHIVHAAEATTVGSEVALVETEPLVLLSEPRSATSVTRQLFTPMPSNRVLTHELAIDKDYKLTDTQAALRDDLYRSICAAMKQGFEAGDGAQWTVSAAENVREKLLRMLKPGNSMYTLISESLDLESIATQCRAGVFSYEGFFNFMANVLPKLCAPFRDEEITGLAAQLQEQPSAGEEVDAMIAKLFKLLRAVDTLSLDYTNFMIMNAAPTLIREAPGYEQRLFASDLEAGRITLDRTKRWWHTAHHALAAEADRRDPDNIRIPTDRPHPEKIYARALVDLALEQGPLTLDSTPETLHLDLARLREIRAQAVRITVIGAVLLTAKNLLKRDVRAQWKSQAARLWQLLANDDYTADHADEPTAAQKALGILETASNMPPSTKQQLSGTIWRVFSQAAAATAGDTSAGAGAGSSTNGSRFTDPVLKVLFQRLRTHVLTRLSAATSGERVRAAASASEALTRCGLGEMVGQVGKVVEVLERVRGVDWGAHGGWYGEIIVGEGE
;
A
#
# COMPACT_ATOMS: atom_id res chain seq x y z
N MET A 1 -7.42 21.28 75.43
CA MET A 1 -8.52 20.47 75.98
C MET A 1 -8.77 19.33 75.00
N GLY A 2 -8.95 18.07 75.36
CA GLY A 2 -8.84 17.35 76.63
C GLY A 2 -8.98 15.84 76.32
N ALA A 3 -8.27 14.97 77.03
CA ALA A 3 -8.33 13.50 76.86
C ALA A 3 -9.52 12.91 77.67
N PRO A 4 -9.78 11.58 77.75
CA PRO A 4 -9.05 10.42 77.18
C PRO A 4 -9.95 9.30 76.57
N GLU A 5 -9.35 8.21 76.03
CA GLU A 5 -9.51 6.83 76.56
C GLU A 5 -8.65 5.76 75.82
N SER A 6 -8.40 4.66 76.54
CA SER A 6 -7.68 3.37 76.32
C SER A 6 -7.92 2.60 74.99
N ASP A 7 -7.14 1.59 74.56
CA ASP A 7 -5.93 0.92 75.08
C ASP A 7 -5.07 0.27 73.93
N GLN A 8 -3.96 -0.41 74.25
CA GLN A 8 -2.90 -0.83 73.32
C GLN A 8 -2.80 -2.34 72.98
N ARG A 9 -2.00 -2.61 71.93
CA ARG A 9 -1.29 -3.85 71.46
C ARG A 9 -0.63 -4.74 72.58
N PRO A 10 0.09 -5.88 72.32
CA PRO A 10 0.28 -6.75 71.11
C PRO A 10 0.08 -8.32 71.28
N PRO A 11 1.09 -9.25 71.26
CA PRO A 11 1.27 -10.37 70.26
C PRO A 11 1.25 -11.82 70.89
N PRO A 12 1.75 -12.97 70.32
CA PRO A 12 2.57 -13.23 69.11
C PRO A 12 2.24 -14.44 68.17
N ALA A 13 2.79 -15.65 68.41
CA ALA A 13 2.94 -16.78 67.45
C ALA A 13 2.76 -18.18 68.11
N TYR A 14 3.05 -19.28 67.36
CA TYR A 14 3.07 -20.73 67.71
C TYR A 14 1.74 -21.52 67.59
N GLY A 15 1.73 -22.87 67.44
CA GLY A 15 2.83 -23.87 67.52
C GLY A 15 2.52 -25.20 66.79
N ASN A 16 3.49 -26.10 66.55
CA ASN A 16 3.90 -27.27 67.40
C ASN A 16 3.25 -28.60 66.87
N ASP A 17 3.80 -29.83 67.00
CA ASP A 17 5.05 -30.35 67.58
C ASP A 17 5.33 -31.82 67.15
N ASN A 18 6.47 -32.40 67.60
CA ASN A 18 6.77 -33.85 67.81
C ASN A 18 7.03 -34.78 66.58
N THR A 19 7.86 -35.85 66.65
CA THR A 19 8.77 -36.41 67.70
C THR A 19 9.74 -37.47 67.12
N GLY A 20 10.88 -37.69 67.79
CA GLY A 20 11.66 -38.94 67.83
C GLY A 20 12.47 -39.32 66.59
N GLU A 21 13.41 -40.26 66.61
CA GLU A 21 14.27 -40.85 67.65
C GLU A 21 15.25 -41.79 66.89
N ALA A 22 16.38 -42.11 67.53
CA ALA A 22 17.48 -42.98 67.10
C ALA A 22 17.23 -44.14 66.08
N ALA A 23 18.22 -44.39 65.21
CA ALA A 23 19.06 -45.62 65.17
C ALA A 23 19.56 -46.01 63.75
N ASP A 24 20.86 -46.32 63.69
CA ASP A 24 21.63 -47.14 62.75
C ASP A 24 21.22 -47.31 61.27
N HIS A 25 22.19 -46.95 60.41
CA HIS A 25 22.73 -47.93 59.46
C HIS A 25 24.26 -47.90 59.53
N LEU A 26 24.88 -49.07 59.80
CA LEU A 26 26.31 -49.27 59.57
C LEU A 26 26.61 -49.23 58.05
N GLU A 27 27.74 -48.57 57.73
CA GLU A 27 28.77 -48.92 56.73
C GLU A 27 28.30 -49.50 55.36
N ASP A 28 28.66 -48.90 54.22
CA ASP A 28 30.05 -49.02 53.75
C ASP A 28 30.55 -47.85 52.85
N MET A 29 31.75 -47.37 53.17
CA MET A 29 32.82 -46.81 52.32
C MET A 29 32.64 -45.59 51.37
N ALA A 30 33.56 -44.63 51.61
CA ALA A 30 34.35 -43.83 50.64
C ALA A 30 34.00 -42.35 50.37
N ASP A 31 34.51 -41.51 51.27
CA ASP A 31 35.28 -40.27 51.01
C ASP A 31 34.70 -39.12 50.15
N ASN A 32 34.01 -38.24 50.90
CA ASN A 32 34.35 -36.82 51.11
C ASN A 32 34.09 -35.76 50.01
N GLU A 33 33.56 -34.62 50.47
CA GLU A 33 33.20 -33.45 49.66
C GLU A 33 34.42 -32.63 49.21
N GLU A 34 34.34 -32.00 48.04
CA GLU A 34 34.88 -30.64 47.87
C GLU A 34 33.93 -29.80 46.97
N ARG A 35 33.48 -28.65 47.49
CA ARG A 35 32.53 -27.75 46.81
C ARG A 35 33.30 -26.64 46.07
N ASP A 36 33.44 -26.77 44.76
CA ASP A 36 34.10 -25.76 43.95
C ASP A 36 33.23 -24.52 43.65
N TYR A 37 33.73 -23.36 44.07
CA TYR A 37 33.17 -22.04 43.72
C TYR A 37 33.53 -21.64 42.27
N ALA A 38 32.53 -21.43 41.41
CA ALA A 38 32.75 -20.89 40.07
C ALA A 38 33.04 -19.37 40.09
N PRO A 39 34.19 -18.88 39.57
CA PRO A 39 34.56 -17.47 39.62
C PRO A 39 33.90 -16.62 38.49
N PRO A 40 33.81 -15.29 38.65
CA PRO A 40 33.17 -14.40 37.67
C PRO A 40 33.75 -14.50 36.24
N PRO A 41 32.94 -14.24 35.19
CA PRO A 41 33.24 -14.64 33.81
C PRO A 41 34.51 -14.01 33.17
N HIS A 42 35.05 -12.94 33.75
CA HIS A 42 36.32 -12.34 33.29
C HIS A 42 37.57 -13.16 33.70
N LEU A 43 37.44 -14.08 34.69
CA LEU A 43 38.50 -14.98 35.12
C LEU A 43 38.48 -16.30 34.34
N ALA A 44 37.31 -16.87 34.06
CA ALA A 44 37.17 -18.08 33.22
C ALA A 44 37.80 -17.89 31.82
N ALA A 45 37.69 -16.70 31.24
CA ALA A 45 38.29 -16.33 29.95
C ALA A 45 39.84 -16.31 29.94
N ARG A 46 40.51 -16.43 31.10
CA ARG A 46 41.98 -16.54 31.17
C ARG A 46 42.49 -17.98 31.10
N PHE A 47 41.70 -18.98 31.48
CA PHE A 47 42.15 -20.37 31.56
C PHE A 47 42.01 -21.14 30.23
N TYR A 48 41.08 -20.78 29.36
CA TYR A 48 40.89 -21.41 28.04
C TYR A 48 41.57 -20.66 26.87
N ARG A 49 42.81 -20.20 27.06
CA ARG A 49 43.67 -19.73 25.94
C ARG A 49 44.71 -20.80 25.58
N ASN A 50 44.39 -21.57 24.56
CA ASN A 50 45.24 -22.63 24.04
C ASN A 50 46.58 -22.05 23.53
N ARG A 51 47.71 -22.58 24.02
CA ARG A 51 49.04 -21.95 23.91
C ARG A 51 50.07 -22.90 23.30
N ALA A 52 50.03 -23.06 21.98
CA ALA A 52 50.87 -24.04 21.26
C ALA A 52 51.65 -23.44 20.06
N ASN A 53 52.58 -22.49 20.33
CA ASN A 53 53.97 -22.50 19.80
C ASN A 53 54.71 -21.18 20.03
N THR A 54 55.23 -20.99 21.25
CA THR A 54 56.34 -20.04 21.51
C THR A 54 57.45 -20.75 22.28
N ARG A 55 58.22 -21.61 21.59
CA ARG A 55 59.46 -22.20 22.12
C ARG A 55 60.68 -21.70 21.36
N ARG A 56 60.97 -20.40 21.49
CA ARG A 56 62.32 -19.85 21.37
C ARG A 56 62.73 -19.31 22.72
N LYS A 57 63.42 -20.13 23.52
CA LYS A 57 64.24 -19.62 24.63
C LYS A 57 65.63 -19.34 24.08
N SER A 58 66.10 -18.12 24.29
CA SER A 58 67.44 -17.66 23.96
C SER A 58 68.42 -18.07 25.06
N SER A 59 69.55 -18.67 24.67
CA SER A 59 70.77 -18.72 25.48
C SER A 59 71.98 -18.74 24.53
N ALA A 60 72.42 -17.55 24.13
CA ALA A 60 73.61 -17.36 23.32
C ALA A 60 74.37 -16.11 23.82
N ALA A 61 75.35 -16.35 24.67
CA ALA A 61 76.42 -15.41 25.01
C ALA A 61 77.68 -16.26 25.30
N SER A 62 78.84 -15.79 24.83
CA SER A 62 80.07 -16.59 24.62
C SER A 62 79.96 -17.56 23.41
N SER A 63 80.91 -17.64 22.47
CA SER A 63 82.23 -17.01 22.38
C SER A 63 82.54 -16.47 20.98
N ARG A 64 83.51 -15.55 20.98
CA ARG A 64 84.01 -14.68 19.92
C ARG A 64 84.57 -15.40 18.69
N ARG A 65 84.69 -14.62 17.60
CA ARG A 65 85.45 -14.84 16.34
C ARG A 65 84.84 -15.82 15.33
N ASN A 66 84.24 -15.26 14.27
CA ASN A 66 84.76 -15.48 12.92
C ASN A 66 84.42 -14.30 11.98
N SER A 67 85.46 -13.56 11.64
CA SER A 67 85.60 -12.71 10.46
C SER A 67 86.98 -13.05 9.87
N LEU A 68 87.35 -12.48 8.71
CA LEU A 68 88.42 -12.93 7.80
C LEU A 68 87.90 -14.10 6.92
N SER A 69 87.81 -14.03 5.59
CA SER A 69 88.59 -13.31 4.56
C SER A 69 90.02 -13.81 4.42
N SER A 70 90.25 -14.70 3.45
CA SER A 70 91.41 -14.64 2.54
C SER A 70 91.35 -15.74 1.46
N ALA A 71 91.13 -15.33 0.21
CA ALA A 71 91.69 -16.08 -0.91
C ALA A 71 93.16 -15.67 -1.09
N HIS A 72 93.94 -16.52 -1.75
CA HIS A 72 95.35 -16.32 -2.10
C HIS A 72 96.38 -16.28 -0.96
N SER A 73 97.26 -17.28 -0.95
CA SER A 73 98.70 -17.06 -1.15
C SER A 73 99.37 -18.37 -1.59
N ARG A 74 100.35 -18.26 -2.50
CA ARG A 74 101.23 -19.36 -2.92
C ARG A 74 102.49 -19.36 -2.03
N ALA A 75 103.25 -20.45 -2.14
CA ALA A 75 104.69 -20.58 -1.87
C ALA A 75 105.15 -21.30 -0.58
N SER A 76 106.00 -22.31 -0.84
CA SER A 76 107.19 -22.73 -0.08
C SER A 76 107.12 -22.95 1.43
N SER A 77 107.27 -24.23 1.82
CA SER A 77 108.50 -24.62 2.52
C SER A 77 108.87 -26.08 2.20
N VAL A 78 110.14 -26.28 1.84
CA VAL A 78 110.74 -27.60 1.62
C VAL A 78 111.10 -28.22 2.97
N SER A 79 110.75 -29.48 3.20
CA SER A 79 111.58 -30.35 4.04
C SER A 79 111.61 -31.78 3.50
N HIS A 80 112.76 -32.17 2.94
CA HIS A 80 113.07 -33.58 2.78
C HIS A 80 113.38 -34.19 4.15
N ARG A 81 112.81 -35.36 4.44
CA ARG A 81 113.56 -36.45 5.10
C ARG A 81 112.97 -37.81 4.71
N ARG A 82 113.87 -38.75 4.42
CA ARG A 82 113.57 -40.13 4.02
C ARG A 82 112.99 -40.91 5.21
N GLY A 83 112.11 -41.87 4.93
CA GLY A 83 111.63 -42.84 5.92
C GLY A 83 110.93 -44.01 5.23
N SER A 84 111.58 -45.17 5.17
CA SER A 84 110.98 -46.41 4.66
C SER A 84 109.82 -46.84 5.55
N GLY A 85 108.67 -47.24 4.99
CA GLY A 85 107.54 -47.70 5.80
C GLY A 85 106.21 -47.94 5.09
N CYS A 86 105.94 -49.22 4.83
CA CYS A 86 104.63 -49.91 4.89
C CYS A 86 103.39 -49.38 4.11
N GLN A 87 102.77 -50.32 3.39
CA GLN A 87 101.44 -50.20 2.74
C GLN A 87 100.28 -49.83 3.70
N SER A 88 100.52 -49.90 5.02
CA SER A 88 99.59 -49.54 6.09
C SER A 88 98.97 -48.15 5.93
N ASN A 89 99.79 -47.15 5.54
CA ASN A 89 99.30 -45.77 5.37
C ASN A 89 98.28 -45.62 4.23
N TYR A 90 98.41 -46.39 3.15
CA TYR A 90 97.45 -46.36 2.04
C TYR A 90 96.09 -46.95 2.42
N ILE A 91 96.11 -48.07 3.16
CA ILE A 91 94.89 -48.70 3.69
C ILE A 91 94.22 -47.77 4.72
N ALA A 92 94.98 -47.21 5.65
CA ALA A 92 94.46 -46.25 6.63
C ALA A 92 93.88 -44.99 5.96
N GLN A 93 94.48 -44.50 4.88
CA GLN A 93 93.97 -43.35 4.12
C GLN A 93 92.68 -43.70 3.36
N HIS A 94 92.57 -44.90 2.78
CA HIS A 94 91.33 -45.38 2.15
C HIS A 94 90.22 -45.60 3.18
N LEU A 95 90.50 -46.19 4.34
CA LEU A 95 89.51 -46.36 5.41
C LEU A 95 89.02 -45.02 5.96
N ARG A 96 89.91 -44.03 6.14
CA ARG A 96 89.51 -42.65 6.49
C ARG A 96 88.67 -42.00 5.39
N ARG A 97 89.03 -42.19 4.11
CA ARG A 97 88.25 -41.67 2.97
C ARG A 97 86.86 -42.34 2.91
N ALA A 98 86.79 -43.65 3.14
CA ALA A 98 85.56 -44.42 3.19
C ALA A 98 84.65 -43.93 4.32
N SER A 99 85.16 -43.78 5.55
CA SER A 99 84.35 -43.27 6.68
C SER A 99 83.88 -41.82 6.48
N ILE A 100 84.68 -40.97 5.82
CA ILE A 100 84.25 -39.62 5.43
C ILE A 100 83.11 -39.67 4.40
N ILE A 101 83.23 -40.53 3.37
CA ILE A 101 82.18 -40.73 2.36
C ILE A 101 80.92 -41.32 3.00
N GLU A 102 81.05 -42.28 3.91
CA GLU A 102 79.96 -42.92 4.64
C GLU A 102 79.25 -41.93 5.58
N SER A 103 79.99 -41.13 6.36
CA SER A 103 79.41 -40.05 7.18
C SER A 103 78.71 -38.99 6.32
N ARG A 104 79.11 -38.80 5.05
CA ARG A 104 78.46 -37.90 4.11
C ARG A 104 77.21 -38.54 3.50
N LYS A 105 77.23 -39.85 3.20
CA LYS A 105 76.07 -40.63 2.76
C LYS A 105 74.99 -40.64 3.84
N ALA A 106 75.34 -40.93 5.10
CA ALA A 106 74.43 -40.88 6.24
C ALA A 106 73.75 -39.50 6.36
N ARG A 107 74.52 -38.41 6.40
CA ARG A 107 73.98 -37.04 6.46
C ARG A 107 73.13 -36.62 5.25
N LEU A 108 73.29 -37.28 4.09
CA LEU A 108 72.42 -37.08 2.92
C LEU A 108 71.15 -37.93 3.02
N ALA A 109 71.24 -39.15 3.54
CA ALA A 109 70.08 -39.99 3.85
C ALA A 109 69.18 -39.35 4.91
N ASP A 110 69.74 -38.76 5.98
CA ASP A 110 68.99 -38.03 7.01
C ASP A 110 68.20 -36.84 6.41
N ARG A 111 68.82 -36.12 5.45
CA ARG A 111 68.17 -35.01 4.74
C ARG A 111 67.05 -35.50 3.82
N ALA A 112 67.23 -36.64 3.16
CA ALA A 112 66.19 -37.26 2.32
C ALA A 112 65.01 -37.76 3.19
N ALA A 113 65.30 -38.42 4.32
CA ALA A 113 64.29 -38.87 5.27
C ALA A 113 63.50 -37.69 5.87
N HIS A 114 64.17 -36.58 6.21
CA HIS A 114 63.50 -35.35 6.64
C HIS A 114 62.64 -34.74 5.52
N ALA A 115 63.09 -34.76 4.27
CA ALA A 115 62.31 -34.27 3.13
C ALA A 115 61.01 -35.09 2.94
N GLU A 116 61.08 -36.43 3.03
CA GLU A 116 59.89 -37.29 3.01
C GLU A 116 59.00 -37.06 4.24
N GLN A 117 59.56 -36.88 5.44
CA GLN A 117 58.76 -36.59 6.64
C GLN A 117 58.02 -35.25 6.52
N VAL A 118 58.63 -34.23 5.90
CA VAL A 118 57.97 -32.95 5.58
C VAL A 118 56.92 -33.15 4.48
N ARG A 119 57.20 -33.97 3.45
CA ARG A 119 56.23 -34.30 2.39
C ARG A 119 54.99 -35.00 2.94
N LEU A 120 55.17 -35.98 3.83
CA LEU A 120 54.10 -36.69 4.52
C LEU A 120 53.32 -35.78 5.47
N ARG A 121 53.99 -34.90 6.24
CA ARG A 121 53.28 -33.89 7.06
C ARG A 121 52.48 -32.91 6.20
N ALA A 122 53.03 -32.44 5.08
CA ALA A 122 52.32 -31.55 4.16
C ALA A 122 51.13 -32.27 3.49
N ALA A 123 51.28 -33.54 3.13
CA ALA A 123 50.20 -34.37 2.62
C ALA A 123 49.09 -34.57 3.67
N LEU A 124 49.44 -34.88 4.93
CA LEU A 124 48.47 -34.99 6.03
C LEU A 124 47.76 -33.67 6.33
N VAL A 125 48.46 -32.54 6.32
CA VAL A 125 47.85 -31.19 6.49
C VAL A 125 46.95 -30.82 5.30
N LYS A 126 47.23 -31.32 4.10
CA LYS A 126 46.41 -31.11 2.89
C LYS A 126 45.22 -32.08 2.82
N ALA A 127 45.34 -33.29 3.37
CA ALA A 127 44.29 -34.31 3.43
C ALA A 127 43.38 -34.18 4.66
N ALA A 128 43.83 -33.49 5.71
CA ALA A 128 42.97 -33.13 6.84
C ALA A 128 41.79 -32.28 6.33
N PRO A 129 40.53 -32.69 6.58
CA PRO A 129 39.38 -31.94 6.13
C PRO A 129 39.40 -30.56 6.80
N ARG A 130 39.56 -29.51 5.99
CA ARG A 130 39.35 -28.14 6.45
C ARG A 130 37.92 -28.09 6.99
N GLY A 131 37.76 -27.74 8.27
CA GLY A 131 36.49 -27.84 9.02
C GLY A 131 35.38 -26.89 8.57
N SER A 132 35.20 -26.66 7.27
CA SER A 132 34.15 -25.84 6.69
C SER A 132 32.82 -26.60 6.60
N THR A 133 32.82 -27.93 6.44
CA THR A 133 31.60 -28.75 6.33
C THR A 133 30.84 -28.78 7.64
N SER A 134 31.45 -29.30 8.72
CA SER A 134 30.86 -29.33 10.07
C SER A 134 30.45 -27.93 10.56
N ASN A 135 31.27 -26.89 10.37
CA ASN A 135 30.87 -25.50 10.72
C ASN A 135 29.72 -24.95 9.85
N SER A 136 29.55 -25.44 8.61
CA SER A 136 28.41 -25.06 7.76
C SER A 136 27.14 -25.82 8.13
N GLU A 137 27.27 -27.08 8.52
CA GLU A 137 26.18 -27.95 9.00
C GLU A 137 25.64 -27.44 10.34
N GLU A 138 26.51 -27.12 11.32
CA GLU A 138 26.10 -26.49 12.58
C GLU A 138 25.39 -25.15 12.36
N ARG A 139 25.86 -24.32 11.41
CA ARG A 139 25.18 -23.07 11.04
C ARG A 139 23.84 -23.30 10.35
N ALA A 140 23.73 -24.32 9.51
CA ALA A 140 22.48 -24.68 8.85
C ALA A 140 21.44 -25.19 9.87
N LEU A 141 21.84 -26.05 10.80
CA LEU A 141 21.01 -26.51 11.91
C LEU A 141 20.60 -25.36 12.84
N ALA A 142 21.52 -24.47 13.20
CA ALA A 142 21.21 -23.28 14.00
C ALA A 142 20.22 -22.34 13.28
N ALA A 143 20.33 -22.19 11.96
CA ALA A 143 19.39 -21.42 11.15
C ALA A 143 18.00 -22.09 11.04
N GLN A 144 17.93 -23.42 10.95
CA GLN A 144 16.68 -24.18 11.00
C GLN A 144 15.99 -23.99 12.36
N VAL A 145 16.70 -24.21 13.47
CA VAL A 145 16.15 -24.03 14.82
C VAL A 145 15.71 -22.57 15.08
N ALA A 146 16.42 -21.58 14.53
CA ALA A 146 16.00 -20.18 14.60
C ALA A 146 14.71 -19.91 13.81
N LYS A 147 14.59 -20.48 12.60
CA LYS A 147 13.37 -20.41 11.78
C LYS A 147 12.19 -21.10 12.47
N GLU A 148 12.39 -22.28 13.05
CA GLU A 148 11.36 -23.00 13.79
C GLU A 148 10.91 -22.24 15.04
N LYS A 149 11.83 -21.65 15.82
CA LYS A 149 11.48 -20.75 16.93
C LYS A 149 10.67 -19.53 16.48
N TYR A 150 10.99 -18.95 15.32
CA TYR A 150 10.23 -17.83 14.78
C TYR A 150 8.82 -18.27 14.36
N LEU A 151 8.70 -19.39 13.63
CA LEU A 151 7.41 -19.96 13.23
C LEU A 151 6.56 -20.37 14.44
N ALA A 152 7.15 -20.95 15.48
CA ALA A 152 6.47 -21.27 16.73
C ALA A 152 5.98 -20.02 17.47
N LYS A 153 6.78 -18.93 17.46
CA LYS A 153 6.35 -17.63 18.03
C LYS A 153 5.19 -17.00 17.24
N VAL A 154 5.22 -17.08 15.91
CA VAL A 154 4.11 -16.63 15.06
C VAL A 154 2.86 -17.49 15.30
N ALA A 155 3.01 -18.81 15.38
CA ALA A 155 1.91 -19.73 15.68
C ALA A 155 1.29 -19.46 17.08
N ALA A 156 2.12 -19.18 18.09
CA ALA A 156 1.66 -18.80 19.42
C ALA A 156 0.89 -17.47 19.41
N ALA A 157 1.38 -16.45 18.70
CA ALA A 157 0.67 -15.18 18.54
C ALA A 157 -0.68 -15.36 17.82
N CYS A 158 -0.71 -16.13 16.72
CA CYS A 158 -1.95 -16.46 16.02
C CYS A 158 -2.93 -17.25 16.91
N ALA A 159 -2.44 -18.18 17.73
CA ALA A 159 -3.26 -18.93 18.68
C ALA A 159 -3.85 -18.02 19.77
N GLU A 160 -3.09 -17.02 20.24
CA GLU A 160 -3.56 -16.03 21.22
C GLU A 160 -4.62 -15.09 20.63
N GLU A 161 -4.44 -14.62 19.38
CA GLU A 161 -5.45 -13.82 18.67
C GLU A 161 -6.74 -14.64 18.43
N VAL A 162 -6.62 -15.92 18.03
CA VAL A 162 -7.79 -16.82 17.89
C VAL A 162 -8.46 -17.09 19.24
N ALA A 163 -7.70 -17.21 20.33
CA ALA A 163 -8.26 -17.35 21.67
C ALA A 163 -8.98 -16.07 22.14
N ARG A 164 -8.44 -14.87 21.82
CA ARG A 164 -9.11 -13.59 22.05
C ARG A 164 -10.39 -13.47 21.22
N ALA A 165 -10.35 -13.81 19.94
CA ALA A 165 -11.53 -13.81 19.07
C ALA A 165 -12.63 -14.77 19.56
N LYS A 166 -12.26 -15.97 20.06
CA LYS A 166 -13.19 -16.91 20.69
C LYS A 166 -13.82 -16.33 21.96
N ARG A 167 -13.03 -15.75 22.85
CA ARG A 167 -13.54 -15.10 24.08
C ARG A 167 -14.52 -13.97 23.76
N VAL A 168 -14.20 -13.12 22.78
CA VAL A 168 -15.12 -12.07 22.32
C VAL A 168 -16.40 -12.66 21.71
N ALA A 169 -16.33 -13.76 20.97
CA ALA A 169 -17.51 -14.44 20.44
C ALA A 169 -18.38 -15.07 21.55
N GLU A 170 -17.76 -15.60 22.61
CA GLU A 170 -18.44 -16.10 23.82
C GLU A 170 -19.10 -14.95 24.59
N GLU A 171 -18.39 -13.86 24.87
CA GLU A 171 -18.95 -12.65 25.51
C GLU A 171 -20.12 -12.06 24.71
N VAL A 172 -20.03 -12.01 23.38
CA VAL A 172 -21.13 -11.55 22.51
C VAL A 172 -22.33 -12.51 22.57
N LYS A 173 -22.09 -13.82 22.65
CA LYS A 173 -23.15 -14.82 22.82
C LYS A 173 -23.82 -14.69 24.18
N GLU A 174 -23.06 -14.49 25.24
CA GLU A 174 -23.58 -14.27 26.60
C GLU A 174 -24.39 -12.97 26.68
N ARG A 175 -23.90 -11.86 26.13
CA ARG A 175 -24.65 -10.60 26.05
C ARG A 175 -25.99 -10.77 25.34
N LYS A 176 -26.02 -11.47 24.21
CA LYS A 176 -27.29 -11.78 23.51
C LYS A 176 -28.24 -12.62 24.35
N LEU A 177 -27.74 -13.64 25.06
CA LEU A 177 -28.58 -14.45 25.96
C LEU A 177 -29.13 -13.62 27.14
N VAL A 178 -28.35 -12.67 27.67
CA VAL A 178 -28.79 -11.73 28.71
C VAL A 178 -29.83 -10.74 28.18
N GLU A 179 -29.66 -10.22 26.95
CA GLU A 179 -30.64 -9.35 26.28
C GLU A 179 -31.95 -10.09 25.99
N GLU A 180 -31.90 -11.32 25.47
CA GLU A 180 -33.07 -12.18 25.27
C GLU A 180 -33.78 -12.50 26.59
N ALA A 181 -33.03 -12.79 27.67
CA ALA A 181 -33.60 -13.01 29.00
C ALA A 181 -34.28 -11.74 29.55
N ARG A 182 -33.66 -10.57 29.38
CA ARG A 182 -34.25 -9.28 29.78
C ARG A 182 -35.53 -8.98 29.01
N GLN A 183 -35.56 -9.23 27.70
CA GLN A 183 -36.78 -9.06 26.88
C GLN A 183 -37.90 -10.01 27.33
N ARG A 184 -37.59 -11.27 27.67
CA ARG A 184 -38.57 -12.22 28.21
C ARG A 184 -39.14 -11.75 29.54
N LEU A 185 -38.30 -11.25 30.45
CA LEU A 185 -38.75 -10.69 31.74
C LEU A 185 -39.61 -9.42 31.55
N GLU A 186 -39.27 -8.53 30.62
CA GLU A 186 -40.09 -7.35 30.33
C GLU A 186 -41.46 -7.75 29.73
N ILE A 187 -41.50 -8.78 28.88
CA ILE A 187 -42.74 -9.35 28.35
C ILE A 187 -43.57 -9.97 29.49
N GLU A 188 -42.95 -10.74 30.38
CA GLU A 188 -43.60 -11.36 31.54
C GLU A 188 -44.13 -10.31 32.53
N GLU A 189 -43.38 -9.25 32.81
CA GLU A 189 -43.82 -8.14 33.66
C GLU A 189 -45.01 -7.38 33.04
N ARG A 190 -44.98 -7.11 31.72
CA ARG A 190 -46.12 -6.52 31.00
C ARG A 190 -47.35 -7.44 31.03
N HIS A 191 -47.17 -8.76 30.89
CA HIS A 191 -48.28 -9.71 31.03
C HIS A 191 -48.84 -9.69 32.47
N ALA A 192 -47.98 -9.70 33.49
CA ALA A 192 -48.39 -9.63 34.89
C ALA A 192 -49.09 -8.30 35.23
N GLU A 193 -48.67 -7.17 34.64
CA GLU A 193 -49.34 -5.88 34.80
C GLU A 193 -50.71 -5.86 34.11
N VAL A 194 -50.83 -6.47 32.92
CA VAL A 194 -52.13 -6.65 32.24
C VAL A 194 -53.05 -7.57 33.04
N GLU A 195 -52.55 -8.63 33.66
CA GLU A 195 -53.34 -9.50 34.54
C GLU A 195 -53.75 -8.79 35.85
N LYS A 196 -52.89 -7.95 36.44
CA LYS A 196 -53.26 -7.06 37.55
C LYS A 196 -54.37 -6.11 37.14
N ARG A 197 -54.26 -5.41 36.00
CA ARG A 197 -55.34 -4.55 35.47
C ARG A 197 -56.63 -5.33 35.21
N ARG A 198 -56.55 -6.56 34.70
CA ARG A 198 -57.71 -7.43 34.44
C ARG A 198 -58.39 -7.88 35.74
N THR A 199 -57.63 -8.28 36.75
CA THR A 199 -58.15 -8.68 38.07
C THR A 199 -58.68 -7.49 38.86
N GLU A 200 -58.05 -6.32 38.78
CA GLU A 200 -58.58 -5.06 39.30
C GLU A 200 -59.88 -4.64 38.61
N PHE A 201 -59.97 -4.78 37.29
CA PHE A 201 -61.22 -4.52 36.56
C PHE A 201 -62.32 -5.51 36.95
N GLN A 202 -62.01 -6.80 37.10
CA GLN A 202 -62.95 -7.80 37.62
C GLN A 202 -63.40 -7.47 39.05
N ARG A 203 -62.47 -7.14 39.95
CA ARG A 203 -62.73 -6.74 41.34
C ARG A 203 -63.58 -5.46 41.41
N ASN A 204 -63.29 -4.46 40.57
CA ASN A 204 -64.09 -3.25 40.45
C ASN A 204 -65.46 -3.52 39.82
N SER A 205 -65.59 -4.48 38.90
CA SER A 205 -66.89 -4.91 38.37
C SER A 205 -67.72 -5.62 39.44
N HIS A 206 -67.10 -6.46 40.27
CA HIS A 206 -67.74 -7.08 41.43
C HIS A 206 -68.10 -6.06 42.50
N ALA A 207 -67.24 -5.07 42.78
CA ALA A 207 -67.55 -3.98 43.71
C ALA A 207 -68.70 -3.10 43.20
N ARG A 208 -68.76 -2.80 41.89
CA ARG A 208 -69.90 -2.10 41.27
C ARG A 208 -71.17 -2.95 41.30
N ARG A 209 -71.08 -4.27 41.13
CA ARG A 209 -72.21 -5.21 41.24
C ARG A 209 -72.71 -5.32 42.68
N ALA A 210 -71.81 -5.36 43.67
CA ALA A 210 -72.14 -5.33 45.09
C ALA A 210 -72.77 -3.99 45.51
N ARG A 211 -72.26 -2.85 45.00
CA ARG A 211 -72.89 -1.53 45.22
C ARG A 211 -74.29 -1.40 44.61
N ARG A 212 -74.55 -2.09 43.49
CA ARG A 212 -75.91 -2.19 42.90
C ARG A 212 -76.82 -3.16 43.67
N ALA A 213 -76.26 -4.18 44.33
CA ALA A 213 -77.01 -5.04 45.25
C ALA A 213 -77.31 -4.34 46.59
N SER A 214 -76.48 -3.40 47.03
CA SER A 214 -76.74 -2.56 48.21
C SER A 214 -77.57 -1.29 47.92
N SER A 215 -78.06 -1.10 46.69
CA SER A 215 -78.89 0.05 46.31
C SER A 215 -80.34 -0.32 45.95
N SER A 216 -80.76 -1.56 46.22
CA SER A 216 -82.15 -2.01 46.03
C SER A 216 -83.05 -1.79 47.25
N GLU A 217 -82.54 -1.19 48.34
CA GLU A 217 -83.30 -0.87 49.55
C GLU A 217 -83.29 0.63 49.88
N LYS A 218 -84.00 1.44 49.09
CA LYS A 218 -84.86 2.51 49.63
C LYS A 218 -85.91 2.96 48.60
N LYS A 219 -87.08 3.32 49.12
CA LYS A 219 -88.35 3.37 48.40
C LYS A 219 -88.55 4.61 47.53
N LEU A 220 -89.44 4.42 46.55
CA LEU A 220 -90.30 5.38 45.86
C LEU A 220 -90.44 6.77 46.50
N ALA A 221 -90.34 7.80 45.65
CA ALA A 221 -91.16 9.01 45.75
C ALA A 221 -91.57 9.48 44.34
N VAL A 222 -92.89 9.44 44.15
CA VAL A 222 -93.79 9.91 43.07
C VAL A 222 -93.29 11.05 42.16
N VAL A 223 -93.66 10.93 40.87
CA VAL A 223 -93.61 11.96 39.82
C VAL A 223 -94.73 13.00 40.02
N GLN A 224 -94.42 14.29 39.85
CA GLN A 224 -95.36 15.28 39.34
C GLN A 224 -94.58 16.26 38.45
N GLU A 225 -95.19 16.65 37.33
CA GLU A 225 -94.68 17.61 36.35
C GLU A 225 -94.81 19.05 36.87
N ASP A 226 -93.97 19.97 36.38
CA ASP A 226 -94.45 21.18 35.67
C ASP A 226 -93.28 21.97 35.05
N ILE A 227 -93.63 22.83 34.09
CA ILE A 227 -92.76 23.58 33.19
C ILE A 227 -92.75 25.05 33.62
N ASP A 228 -91.59 25.73 33.65
CA ASP A 228 -91.43 27.05 32.98
C ASP A 228 -90.04 27.71 33.06
N VAL A 229 -89.68 28.32 31.91
CA VAL A 229 -88.97 29.60 31.67
C VAL A 229 -87.49 29.81 32.09
N MET A 230 -86.78 30.48 31.18
CA MET A 230 -85.40 31.00 31.28
C MET A 230 -85.26 32.13 32.30
N GLU A 231 -84.11 32.25 32.97
CA GLU A 231 -83.45 33.55 33.13
C GLU A 231 -81.92 33.43 33.21
N GLU A 232 -81.23 34.46 32.73
CA GLU A 232 -79.79 34.61 32.64
C GLU A 232 -79.29 35.42 33.85
N ALA A 233 -78.43 34.84 34.69
CA ALA A 233 -77.90 35.51 35.87
C ALA A 233 -76.37 35.48 35.89
N VAL A 234 -75.77 36.67 35.86
CA VAL A 234 -74.35 36.91 36.13
C VAL A 234 -74.15 36.83 37.64
N GLU A 235 -73.24 35.98 38.11
CA GLU A 235 -72.75 35.99 39.50
C GLU A 235 -71.30 36.47 39.54
N GLU A 236 -71.02 37.37 40.49
CA GLU A 236 -69.82 38.19 40.58
C GLU A 236 -68.65 37.45 41.27
N GLU A 237 -67.41 37.92 41.05
CA GLU A 237 -66.22 37.30 41.63
C GLU A 237 -66.14 37.49 43.16
N GLU A 238 -66.46 36.45 43.94
CA GLU A 238 -66.05 36.38 45.34
C GLU A 238 -64.53 36.17 45.45
N THR A 239 -63.80 37.25 45.74
CA THR A 239 -62.35 37.19 46.01
C THR A 239 -62.06 36.46 47.32
N SER A 240 -61.95 35.13 47.27
CA SER A 240 -61.47 34.33 48.40
C SER A 240 -60.14 34.87 48.94
N VAL A 241 -60.11 35.18 50.24
CA VAL A 241 -58.90 35.65 50.94
C VAL A 241 -57.84 34.55 50.85
N LEU A 242 -56.72 34.86 50.21
CA LEU A 242 -55.60 33.93 50.09
C LEU A 242 -54.93 33.74 51.44
N ASP A 243 -54.94 32.50 51.92
CA ASP A 243 -54.11 32.01 53.01
C ASP A 243 -52.63 32.40 52.79
N GLU A 244 -51.92 32.78 53.86
CA GLU A 244 -50.57 33.36 53.79
C GLU A 244 -49.58 32.39 53.15
N GLU A 245 -49.67 31.10 53.48
CA GLU A 245 -48.88 30.04 52.86
C GLU A 245 -49.24 29.88 51.36
N GLY A 246 -50.52 29.97 51.02
CA GLY A 246 -51.02 29.95 49.64
C GLY A 246 -50.51 31.13 48.81
N ALA A 247 -50.50 32.33 49.39
CA ALA A 247 -49.93 33.53 48.79
C ALA A 247 -48.41 33.39 48.60
N ALA A 248 -47.69 32.94 49.64
CA ALA A 248 -46.25 32.68 49.57
C ALA A 248 -45.89 31.66 48.49
N VAL A 249 -46.63 30.55 48.37
CA VAL A 249 -46.40 29.53 47.32
C VAL A 249 -46.69 30.09 45.91
N ARG A 250 -47.74 30.93 45.75
CA ARG A 250 -48.02 31.60 44.47
C ARG A 250 -46.92 32.60 44.10
N ILE A 251 -46.48 33.43 45.03
CA ILE A 251 -45.38 34.41 44.84
C ILE A 251 -44.08 33.67 44.52
N GLN A 252 -43.69 32.65 45.29
CA GLN A 252 -42.51 31.84 45.02
C GLN A 252 -42.59 31.15 43.65
N ARG A 253 -43.77 30.64 43.24
CA ARG A 253 -43.96 30.03 41.91
C ARG A 253 -43.80 31.08 40.81
N ALA A 254 -44.41 32.25 40.94
CA ALA A 254 -44.30 33.35 39.98
C ALA A 254 -42.86 33.89 39.88
N TRP A 255 -42.17 34.04 41.02
CA TRP A 255 -40.77 34.45 41.08
C TRP A 255 -39.82 33.42 40.43
N ARG A 256 -39.96 32.13 40.76
CA ARG A 256 -39.20 31.04 40.13
C ARG A 256 -39.44 30.99 38.61
N LEU A 257 -40.69 31.19 38.17
CA LEU A 257 -41.05 31.29 36.74
C LEU A 257 -40.40 32.50 36.08
N SER A 258 -40.46 33.68 36.69
CA SER A 258 -39.87 34.91 36.15
C SER A 258 -38.35 34.80 36.03
N ARG A 259 -37.68 34.24 37.05
CA ARG A 259 -36.23 33.98 37.04
C ARG A 259 -35.84 32.97 35.94
N ARG A 260 -36.55 31.85 35.83
CA ARG A 260 -36.30 30.84 34.78
C ARG A 260 -36.55 31.36 33.38
N ARG A 261 -37.56 32.22 33.23
CA ARG A 261 -37.88 32.92 31.99
C ARG A 261 -36.72 33.85 31.61
N ALA A 262 -36.24 34.67 32.53
CA ALA A 262 -35.16 35.63 32.28
C ALA A 262 -33.89 34.94 31.75
N VAL A 263 -33.46 33.82 32.34
CA VAL A 263 -32.29 33.05 31.89
C VAL A 263 -32.46 32.51 30.47
N VAL A 264 -33.61 31.92 30.14
CA VAL A 264 -33.88 31.35 28.81
C VAL A 264 -33.91 32.44 27.72
N TYR A 265 -34.55 33.57 27.99
CA TYR A 265 -34.56 34.69 27.03
C TYR A 265 -33.20 35.40 26.93
N ALA A 266 -32.44 35.49 28.03
CA ALA A 266 -31.07 36.02 27.97
C ALA A 266 -30.18 35.17 27.06
N PHE A 267 -30.16 33.84 27.25
CA PHE A 267 -29.39 32.93 26.41
C PHE A 267 -29.84 32.96 24.94
N ALA A 268 -31.16 32.91 24.68
CA ALA A 268 -31.70 33.00 23.32
C ALA A 268 -31.38 34.34 22.64
N GLY A 269 -31.22 35.41 23.41
CA GLY A 269 -30.85 36.75 22.93
C GLY A 269 -29.40 36.90 22.48
N VAL A 270 -28.48 35.99 22.84
CA VAL A 270 -27.06 36.09 22.44
C VAL A 270 -26.81 35.64 21.00
N GLY A 271 -27.82 35.09 20.30
CA GLY A 271 -27.75 34.88 18.86
C GLY A 271 -26.78 33.79 18.39
N LEU A 272 -26.38 32.85 19.26
CA LEU A 272 -25.44 31.75 18.94
C LEU A 272 -25.85 30.89 17.72
N ALA A 273 -27.12 30.94 17.28
CA ALA A 273 -27.59 30.30 16.06
C ALA A 273 -27.02 30.95 14.77
N GLN A 274 -26.59 32.22 14.81
CA GLN A 274 -25.98 32.96 13.70
C GLN A 274 -24.47 32.66 13.54
N ALA A 275 -23.92 31.76 14.35
CA ALA A 275 -22.50 31.41 14.36
C ALA A 275 -21.94 30.94 13.00
N LYS A 276 -22.78 30.43 12.11
CA LYS A 276 -22.37 29.97 10.76
C LYS A 276 -22.07 31.12 9.80
N ASP A 277 -22.64 32.30 10.03
CA ASP A 277 -22.56 33.45 9.13
C ASP A 277 -21.49 34.48 9.57
N ALA A 278 -20.95 34.32 10.79
CA ALA A 278 -19.88 35.15 11.34
C ALA A 278 -18.48 34.68 10.89
N SER A 279 -17.46 35.54 11.03
CA SER A 279 -16.07 35.12 10.83
C SER A 279 -15.54 34.36 12.06
N PHE A 280 -14.52 33.52 11.86
CA PHE A 280 -13.91 32.75 12.94
C PHE A 280 -13.28 33.65 14.03
N GLU A 281 -12.68 34.78 13.66
CA GLU A 281 -12.06 35.70 14.62
C GLU A 281 -13.13 36.47 15.41
N ASP A 282 -14.19 36.93 14.77
CA ASP A 282 -15.32 37.61 15.44
C ASP A 282 -16.06 36.64 16.39
N PHE A 283 -16.27 35.40 15.96
CA PHE A 283 -16.99 34.41 16.76
C PHE A 283 -16.16 33.87 17.94
N THR A 284 -14.84 33.72 17.78
CA THR A 284 -13.95 33.40 18.91
C THR A 284 -13.83 34.55 19.91
N ALA A 285 -13.82 35.80 19.44
CA ALA A 285 -13.91 36.98 20.30
C ALA A 285 -15.25 37.04 21.07
N LEU A 286 -16.37 36.68 20.43
CA LEU A 286 -17.68 36.58 21.08
C LEU A 286 -17.69 35.51 22.19
N ILE A 287 -17.23 34.28 21.90
CA ILE A 287 -17.14 33.17 22.87
C ILE A 287 -16.23 33.50 24.07
N ALA A 288 -15.25 34.39 23.90
CA ALA A 288 -14.36 34.82 24.97
C ALA A 288 -14.98 35.82 25.96
N GLN A 289 -16.14 36.41 25.65
CA GLN A 289 -16.78 37.42 26.51
C GLN A 289 -17.30 36.81 27.83
N PRO A 290 -17.05 37.46 28.99
CA PRO A 290 -17.49 36.94 30.29
C PRO A 290 -19.02 36.85 30.38
N ASP A 291 -19.74 37.85 29.88
CA ASP A 291 -21.21 37.92 29.91
C ASP A 291 -21.88 36.73 29.19
N LEU A 292 -21.30 36.25 28.09
CA LEU A 292 -21.78 35.04 27.39
C LEU A 292 -21.47 33.77 28.19
N ILE A 293 -20.33 33.70 28.87
CA ILE A 293 -19.98 32.57 29.75
C ILE A 293 -20.93 32.50 30.95
N ASP A 294 -21.23 33.64 31.59
CA ASP A 294 -22.10 33.70 32.76
C ASP A 294 -23.57 33.38 32.41
N THR A 295 -24.08 33.92 31.30
CA THR A 295 -25.43 33.60 30.78
C THR A 295 -25.55 32.14 30.35
N SER A 296 -24.53 31.58 29.72
CA SER A 296 -24.49 30.15 29.35
C SER A 296 -24.39 29.24 30.57
N THR A 297 -23.60 29.60 31.57
CA THR A 297 -23.49 28.85 32.84
C THR A 297 -24.84 28.83 33.57
N ALA A 298 -25.52 29.98 33.67
CA ALA A 298 -26.86 30.06 34.26
C ALA A 298 -27.89 29.18 33.53
N MET A 299 -27.79 29.07 32.20
CA MET A 299 -28.63 28.21 31.37
C MET A 299 -28.34 26.71 31.62
N LEU A 300 -27.07 26.30 31.66
CA LEU A 300 -26.66 24.92 31.93
C LEU A 300 -27.04 24.47 33.35
N THR A 301 -26.87 25.34 34.36
CA THR A 301 -27.33 25.08 35.73
C THR A 301 -28.86 24.98 35.82
N GLN A 302 -29.61 25.80 35.07
CA GLN A 302 -31.08 25.70 35.03
C GLN A 302 -31.58 24.39 34.41
N LEU A 303 -30.83 23.82 33.44
CA LEU A 303 -31.13 22.54 32.82
C LEU A 303 -30.64 21.32 33.62
N GLY A 304 -29.88 21.53 34.71
CA GLY A 304 -29.32 20.46 35.52
C GLY A 304 -28.13 19.74 34.86
N LEU A 305 -27.41 20.42 33.96
CA LEU A 305 -26.20 19.90 33.30
C LEU A 305 -24.90 20.28 34.02
N GLN A 306 -24.96 21.27 34.93
CA GLN A 306 -23.87 21.71 35.78
C GLN A 306 -24.41 22.01 37.19
N ASP A 307 -23.64 21.65 38.21
CA ASP A 307 -23.99 21.95 39.60
C ASP A 307 -23.75 23.42 39.94
N ALA A 308 -24.61 24.00 40.77
CA ALA A 308 -24.62 25.43 41.11
C ALA A 308 -23.42 25.91 41.98
N GLY A 309 -22.42 25.05 42.20
CA GLY A 309 -21.25 25.31 43.04
C GLY A 309 -19.96 24.66 42.52
N ASP A 310 -19.90 24.29 41.24
CA ASP A 310 -18.70 23.71 40.60
C ASP A 310 -17.62 24.79 40.37
N GLU A 311 -16.44 24.63 40.97
CA GLU A 311 -15.26 25.50 40.75
C GLU A 311 -14.80 25.49 39.28
N HIS A 312 -15.17 24.46 38.51
CA HIS A 312 -14.85 24.32 37.10
C HIS A 312 -16.01 24.70 36.16
N ALA A 313 -17.11 25.28 36.66
CA ALA A 313 -18.27 25.66 35.85
C ALA A 313 -17.88 26.52 34.63
N ALA A 314 -17.01 27.52 34.80
CA ALA A 314 -16.55 28.37 33.70
C ALA A 314 -15.62 27.65 32.68
N LEU A 315 -15.01 26.51 33.04
CA LEU A 315 -14.24 25.67 32.13
C LEU A 315 -15.16 24.69 31.38
N ASN A 316 -16.13 24.12 32.10
CA ASN A 316 -17.17 23.25 31.55
C ASN A 316 -18.06 24.02 30.56
N THR A 317 -18.40 25.28 30.86
CA THR A 317 -19.14 26.17 29.95
C THR A 317 -18.30 26.58 28.72
N ARG A 318 -16.98 26.80 28.86
CA ARG A 318 -16.11 27.00 27.68
C ARG A 318 -16.01 25.75 26.80
N THR A 319 -15.98 24.57 27.40
CA THR A 319 -16.03 23.29 26.69
C THR A 319 -17.36 23.13 25.96
N PHE A 320 -18.48 23.50 26.60
CA PHE A 320 -19.79 23.56 25.95
C PHE A 320 -19.81 24.53 24.76
N LEU A 321 -19.34 25.77 24.93
CA LEU A 321 -19.28 26.77 23.85
C LEU A 321 -18.35 26.34 22.70
N SER A 322 -17.33 25.52 22.95
CA SER A 322 -16.54 24.95 21.85
C SER A 322 -17.33 24.01 20.94
N ALA A 323 -18.47 23.45 21.36
CA ALA A 323 -19.34 22.68 20.47
C ALA A 323 -19.93 23.57 19.36
N TYR A 324 -20.29 24.83 19.67
CA TYR A 324 -20.71 25.81 18.68
C TYR A 324 -19.56 26.17 17.74
N LEU A 325 -18.35 26.40 18.26
CA LEU A 325 -17.19 26.73 17.46
C LEU A 325 -16.81 25.61 16.48
N MET A 326 -16.83 24.35 16.94
CA MET A 326 -16.53 23.17 16.13
C MET A 326 -17.58 22.92 15.04
N THR A 327 -18.85 23.22 15.30
CA THR A 327 -19.96 23.01 14.34
C THR A 327 -20.14 24.16 13.37
N ALA A 328 -19.75 25.39 13.74
CA ALA A 328 -19.75 26.56 12.86
C ALA A 328 -18.52 26.63 11.95
N HIS A 329 -17.31 26.37 12.48
CA HIS A 329 -16.05 26.54 11.74
C HIS A 329 -15.15 25.29 11.80
N PRO A 330 -15.60 24.13 11.30
CA PRO A 330 -14.83 22.89 11.36
C PRO A 330 -13.50 22.95 10.59
N VAL A 331 -13.37 23.84 9.59
CA VAL A 331 -12.13 24.03 8.81
C VAL A 331 -11.01 24.66 9.65
N SER A 332 -11.35 25.60 10.52
CA SER A 332 -10.37 26.40 11.27
C SER A 332 -9.98 25.77 12.61
N VAL A 333 -10.83 24.88 13.15
CA VAL A 333 -10.63 24.23 14.46
C VAL A 333 -9.97 22.86 14.35
N LEU A 334 -10.27 22.10 13.30
CA LEU A 334 -9.85 20.71 13.14
C LEU A 334 -8.82 20.55 12.03
N THR A 335 -7.62 20.12 12.41
CA THR A 335 -6.49 19.97 11.47
C THR A 335 -6.68 18.80 10.50
N ASN A 336 -7.47 17.77 10.85
CA ASN A 336 -7.68 16.59 10.01
C ASN A 336 -9.15 16.13 10.02
N LYS A 337 -10.00 16.76 9.19
CA LYS A 337 -11.42 16.39 8.97
C LYS A 337 -11.72 14.88 8.77
N ASN A 338 -10.73 14.09 8.40
CA ASN A 338 -10.83 12.64 8.14
C ASN A 338 -10.38 11.76 9.32
N GLY A 339 -9.99 12.34 10.45
CA GLY A 339 -9.65 11.60 11.66
C GLY A 339 -10.89 11.00 12.33
N ALA A 340 -10.88 9.70 12.62
CA ALA A 340 -12.04 9.01 13.20
C ALA A 340 -12.51 9.61 14.55
N GLN A 341 -11.58 10.12 15.37
CA GLN A 341 -11.90 10.82 16.61
C GLN A 341 -12.47 12.23 16.37
N GLU A 342 -11.99 12.94 15.34
CA GLU A 342 -12.48 14.27 14.98
C GLU A 342 -13.91 14.18 14.40
N GLN A 343 -14.20 13.13 13.64
CA GLN A 343 -15.56 12.85 13.12
C GLN A 343 -16.53 12.40 14.22
N ASP A 344 -16.12 11.53 15.14
CA ASP A 344 -16.92 11.13 16.31
C ASP A 344 -17.23 12.34 17.22
N LEU A 345 -16.25 13.22 17.43
CA LEU A 345 -16.44 14.45 18.20
C LEU A 345 -17.36 15.45 17.50
N LEU A 346 -17.23 15.64 16.18
CA LEU A 346 -18.17 16.46 15.39
C LEU A 346 -19.59 15.91 15.42
N ALA A 347 -19.78 14.59 15.30
CA ALA A 347 -21.09 13.96 15.37
C ALA A 347 -21.74 14.18 16.74
N LYS A 348 -21.00 13.98 17.83
CA LYS A 348 -21.50 14.22 19.20
C LYS A 348 -21.76 15.71 19.47
N ALA A 349 -20.98 16.61 18.88
CA ALA A 349 -21.22 18.05 18.95
C ALA A 349 -22.53 18.44 18.24
N THR A 350 -22.77 17.94 17.02
CA THR A 350 -24.03 18.22 16.28
C THR A 350 -25.25 17.60 16.94
N GLU A 351 -25.12 16.42 17.57
CA GLU A 351 -26.17 15.79 18.34
C GLU A 351 -26.53 16.62 19.60
N LEU A 352 -25.53 17.03 20.39
CA LEU A 352 -25.73 17.91 21.55
C LEU A 352 -26.42 19.22 21.15
N MET A 353 -25.95 19.85 20.07
CA MET A 353 -26.54 21.07 19.51
C MET A 353 -28.02 20.90 19.15
N SER A 354 -28.34 19.85 18.38
CA SER A 354 -29.72 19.52 17.98
C SER A 354 -30.63 19.26 19.19
N ASN A 355 -30.13 18.56 20.21
CA ASN A 355 -30.88 18.31 21.45
C ASN A 355 -31.12 19.59 22.27
N ILE A 356 -30.21 20.56 22.23
CA ILE A 356 -30.37 21.86 22.89
C ILE A 356 -31.38 22.74 22.15
N ASP A 357 -31.28 22.87 20.82
CA ASP A 357 -32.26 23.64 20.05
C ASP A 357 -33.67 23.03 20.17
N ARG A 358 -33.77 21.69 20.19
CA ARG A 358 -35.03 20.95 20.41
C ARG A 358 -35.59 21.10 21.82
N THR A 359 -34.75 21.30 22.84
CA THR A 359 -35.22 21.54 24.21
C THR A 359 -35.62 23.01 24.38
N LEU A 360 -34.78 23.96 23.93
CA LEU A 360 -35.05 25.40 23.94
C LEU A 360 -36.37 25.75 23.23
N SER A 361 -36.60 25.26 22.01
CA SER A 361 -37.84 25.45 21.25
C SER A 361 -39.10 24.90 21.94
N ARG A 362 -38.93 24.01 22.94
CA ARG A 362 -40.02 23.45 23.75
C ARG A 362 -40.21 24.15 25.08
N LEU A 363 -39.30 25.02 25.53
CA LEU A 363 -39.45 25.78 26.77
C LEU A 363 -40.48 26.90 26.60
N ALA A 364 -41.60 26.79 27.33
CA ALA A 364 -42.75 27.66 27.19
C ALA A 364 -43.41 27.95 28.55
N PRO A 365 -44.24 29.00 28.69
CA PRO A 365 -44.98 29.25 29.93
C PRO A 365 -45.77 28.02 30.43
N ARG A 366 -46.30 27.21 29.49
CA ARG A 366 -47.06 25.98 29.77
C ARG A 366 -46.24 24.89 30.47
N ASN A 367 -44.93 24.77 30.21
CA ASN A 367 -44.05 23.78 30.89
C ASN A 367 -43.17 24.40 31.99
N LYS A 368 -43.48 25.62 32.44
CA LYS A 368 -42.78 26.33 33.52
C LYS A 368 -41.29 26.55 33.25
N TYR A 369 -40.91 26.61 31.96
CA TYR A 369 -39.52 26.68 31.50
C TYR A 369 -38.64 25.55 32.08
N THR A 370 -39.18 24.33 32.11
CA THR A 370 -38.48 23.10 32.48
C THR A 370 -38.74 21.99 31.46
N PRO A 371 -37.69 21.26 31.00
CA PRO A 371 -37.85 20.13 30.09
C PRO A 371 -38.54 18.94 30.79
N GLY A 372 -39.09 18.00 30.00
CA GLY A 372 -39.60 16.74 30.53
C GLY A 372 -38.47 15.81 30.98
N ALA A 373 -38.72 14.93 31.96
CA ALA A 373 -37.70 14.07 32.55
C ALA A 373 -36.89 13.26 31.52
N THR A 374 -37.57 12.64 30.54
CA THR A 374 -36.92 11.90 29.46
C THR A 374 -36.07 12.78 28.53
N GLN A 375 -36.45 14.03 28.31
CA GLN A 375 -35.67 14.98 27.51
C GLN A 375 -34.43 15.47 28.25
N LEU A 376 -34.54 15.66 29.58
CA LEU A 376 -33.41 15.99 30.43
C LEU A 376 -32.40 14.84 30.47
N GLU A 377 -32.86 13.59 30.55
CA GLU A 377 -32.01 12.40 30.49
C GLU A 377 -31.29 12.27 29.13
N THR A 378 -31.98 12.40 28.00
CA THR A 378 -31.33 12.40 26.68
C THR A 378 -30.31 13.53 26.55
N LEU A 379 -30.64 14.72 27.04
CA LEU A 379 -29.76 15.88 27.00
C LEU A 379 -28.50 15.66 27.85
N SER A 380 -28.64 15.16 29.09
CA SER A 380 -27.49 14.88 29.97
C SER A 380 -26.59 13.77 29.43
N GLN A 381 -27.16 12.75 28.79
CA GLN A 381 -26.40 11.73 28.06
C GLN A 381 -25.59 12.33 26.91
N SER A 382 -26.21 13.16 26.05
CA SER A 382 -25.49 13.81 24.93
C SER A 382 -24.40 14.79 25.40
N TYR A 383 -24.64 15.53 26.49
CA TYR A 383 -23.65 16.43 27.10
C TYR A 383 -22.46 15.66 27.67
N THR A 384 -22.71 14.53 28.34
CA THR A 384 -21.65 13.65 28.88
C THR A 384 -20.87 12.96 27.77
N ALA A 385 -21.56 12.53 26.70
CA ALA A 385 -20.93 11.91 25.54
C ALA A 385 -20.03 12.90 24.78
N TYR A 386 -20.47 14.15 24.59
CA TYR A 386 -19.65 15.21 23.98
C TYR A 386 -18.45 15.58 24.86
N THR A 387 -18.65 15.88 26.14
CA THR A 387 -17.56 16.33 27.04
C THR A 387 -16.49 15.26 27.22
N SER A 388 -16.86 13.98 27.30
CA SER A 388 -15.90 12.86 27.33
C SER A 388 -15.15 12.67 26.00
N ALA A 389 -15.82 12.78 24.86
CA ALA A 389 -15.17 12.75 23.55
C ALA A 389 -14.21 13.94 23.35
N PHE A 390 -14.61 15.14 23.79
CA PHE A 390 -13.78 16.34 23.74
C PHE A 390 -12.53 16.21 24.62
N ALA A 391 -12.67 15.66 25.84
CA ALA A 391 -11.53 15.40 26.71
C ALA A 391 -10.54 14.39 26.10
N ALA A 392 -11.05 13.33 25.46
CA ALA A 392 -10.22 12.34 24.77
C ALA A 392 -9.49 12.93 23.56
N TRP A 393 -10.19 13.70 22.72
CA TRP A 393 -9.60 14.41 21.58
C TRP A 393 -8.53 15.42 22.03
N ARG A 394 -8.83 16.27 23.02
CA ARG A 394 -7.88 17.25 23.58
C ARG A 394 -6.62 16.59 24.14
N LEU A 395 -6.77 15.41 24.78
CA LEU A 395 -5.62 14.64 25.26
C LEU A 395 -4.77 14.13 24.09
N GLN A 396 -5.40 13.61 23.03
CA GLN A 396 -4.69 13.14 21.85
C GLN A 396 -3.98 14.29 21.11
N ASP A 397 -4.68 15.37 20.81
CA ASP A 397 -4.14 16.56 20.12
C ASP A 397 -2.95 17.17 20.89
N SER A 398 -3.10 17.38 22.20
CA SER A 398 -1.99 17.85 23.03
C SER A 398 -0.79 16.91 23.02
N SER A 399 -1.01 15.59 22.94
CA SER A 399 0.07 14.61 22.85
C SER A 399 0.80 14.66 21.50
N VAL A 400 0.06 14.82 20.38
CA VAL A 400 0.62 14.97 19.03
C VAL A 400 1.42 16.28 18.92
N LEU A 401 0.90 17.38 19.48
CA LEU A 401 1.63 18.65 19.55
C LEU A 401 2.93 18.52 20.36
N ILE A 402 2.88 17.86 21.53
CA ILE A 402 4.06 17.58 22.35
C ILE A 402 5.07 16.71 21.57
N GLU A 403 4.63 15.67 20.87
CA GLU A 403 5.51 14.81 20.08
C GLU A 403 6.16 15.55 18.90
N GLY A 404 5.42 16.38 18.17
CA GLY A 404 5.97 17.24 17.12
C GLY A 404 6.99 18.25 17.63
N MET A 405 6.72 18.87 18.78
CA MET A 405 7.67 19.77 19.44
C MET A 405 8.93 19.05 19.94
N VAL A 406 8.80 17.81 20.45
CA VAL A 406 9.94 16.98 20.86
C VAL A 406 10.75 16.51 19.64
N ALA A 407 10.10 16.21 18.51
CA ALA A 407 10.77 15.87 17.25
C ALA A 407 11.61 17.05 16.73
N SER A 408 11.02 18.25 16.63
CA SER A 408 11.71 19.49 16.25
C SER A 408 12.89 19.80 17.19
N PHE A 409 12.72 19.59 18.51
CA PHE A 409 13.83 19.74 19.47
C PHE A 409 14.98 18.75 19.19
N VAL A 410 14.69 17.50 18.80
CA VAL A 410 15.70 16.49 18.46
C VAL A 410 16.39 16.78 17.13
N GLU A 411 15.69 17.35 16.16
CA GLU A 411 16.29 17.84 14.90
C GLU A 411 17.24 19.00 15.17
N LEU A 412 16.85 19.96 16.03
CA LEU A 412 17.73 21.03 16.47
C LEU A 412 18.94 20.53 17.28
N ASP A 413 18.82 19.50 18.14
CA ASP A 413 20.01 18.85 18.75
C ASP A 413 20.88 18.21 17.64
N ALA A 414 20.30 17.54 16.65
CA ALA A 414 21.06 16.91 15.57
C ALA A 414 21.89 17.92 14.75
N ILE A 415 21.30 19.07 14.42
CA ILE A 415 21.96 20.20 13.73
C ILE A 415 23.00 20.86 14.65
N TRP A 416 22.66 21.08 15.92
CA TRP A 416 23.61 21.58 16.92
C TRP A 416 24.86 20.69 17.01
N GLN A 417 24.71 19.36 17.03
CA GLN A 417 25.83 18.41 17.04
C GLN A 417 26.67 18.39 15.75
N THR A 418 26.26 19.07 14.66
CA THR A 418 27.09 19.26 13.46
C THR A 418 27.74 20.63 13.40
N VAL A 419 27.08 21.68 13.93
CA VAL A 419 27.56 23.07 13.88
C VAL A 419 28.45 23.43 15.09
N LYS A 420 28.33 22.71 16.22
CA LYS A 420 29.07 23.01 17.46
C LYS A 420 30.59 23.00 17.29
N ASP A 421 31.11 22.13 16.42
CA ASP A 421 32.56 21.93 16.22
C ASP A 421 33.13 22.78 15.06
N ASP A 422 32.32 23.66 14.43
CA ASP A 422 32.76 24.54 13.34
C ASP A 422 33.04 25.97 13.85
N GLU A 423 34.33 26.33 13.90
CA GLU A 423 34.84 27.59 14.44
C GLU A 423 35.19 28.63 13.35
N ARG A 424 34.85 28.39 12.07
CA ARG A 424 35.47 29.08 10.93
C ARG A 424 34.84 30.41 10.47
N GLY A 425 33.87 31.00 11.19
CA GLY A 425 33.34 32.33 10.84
C GLY A 425 32.34 32.92 11.84
N GLU A 426 32.28 34.26 11.94
CA GLU A 426 31.47 34.99 12.94
C GLU A 426 29.97 34.70 12.82
N VAL A 427 29.42 34.59 11.60
CA VAL A 427 27.99 34.26 11.35
C VAL A 427 27.58 32.90 11.97
N SER A 428 28.54 31.99 12.21
CA SER A 428 28.25 30.73 12.90
C SER A 428 27.98 30.91 14.40
N ALA A 429 28.35 32.04 15.01
CA ALA A 429 28.01 32.37 16.39
C ALA A 429 26.52 32.70 16.53
N ASP A 430 26.01 33.63 15.72
CA ASP A 430 24.61 34.04 15.71
C ASP A 430 23.68 32.86 15.38
N TYR A 431 24.07 32.02 14.42
CA TYR A 431 23.33 30.80 14.07
C TYR A 431 23.34 29.78 15.23
N ARG A 432 24.44 29.69 15.99
CA ARG A 432 24.54 28.86 17.19
C ARG A 432 23.67 29.41 18.34
N GLU A 433 23.56 30.72 18.48
CA GLU A 433 22.70 31.37 19.46
C GLU A 433 21.21 31.18 19.12
N GLY A 434 20.82 31.43 17.87
CA GLY A 434 19.46 31.19 17.39
C GLY A 434 18.97 29.73 17.53
N ILE A 435 19.85 28.73 17.38
CA ILE A 435 19.49 27.33 17.67
C ILE A 435 19.22 27.12 19.17
N ARG A 436 20.03 27.72 20.06
CA ARG A 436 19.83 27.60 21.52
C ARG A 436 18.55 28.29 21.97
N ASP A 437 18.27 29.49 21.47
CA ASP A 437 17.06 30.23 21.85
C ASP A 437 15.80 29.49 21.42
N ASN A 438 15.79 28.91 20.21
CA ASN A 438 14.71 28.05 19.75
C ASN A 438 14.59 26.76 20.60
N GLN A 439 15.70 26.13 20.99
CA GLN A 439 15.67 24.99 21.92
C GLN A 439 15.11 25.37 23.30
N VAL A 440 15.50 26.51 23.88
CA VAL A 440 14.99 27.02 25.16
C VAL A 440 13.50 27.35 25.06
N MET A 441 13.07 28.00 23.97
CA MET A 441 11.68 28.35 23.72
C MET A 441 10.80 27.10 23.57
N LEU A 442 11.23 26.11 22.76
CA LEU A 442 10.55 24.82 22.64
C LEU A 442 10.48 24.08 23.98
N LEU A 443 11.59 23.99 24.72
CA LEU A 443 11.64 23.33 26.02
C LEU A 443 10.69 24.00 27.03
N SER A 444 10.61 25.33 27.04
CA SER A 444 9.66 26.08 27.90
C SER A 444 8.20 25.76 27.56
N ARG A 445 7.86 25.65 26.27
CA ARG A 445 6.52 25.33 25.79
C ARG A 445 6.16 23.86 26.06
N ILE A 446 7.07 22.92 25.83
CA ILE A 446 6.88 21.48 26.14
C ILE A 446 6.66 21.31 27.66
N ARG A 447 7.43 22.00 28.51
CA ARG A 447 7.22 21.97 29.98
C ARG A 447 5.87 22.53 30.41
N LYS A 448 5.36 23.58 29.74
CA LYS A 448 4.01 24.13 29.99
C LYS A 448 2.89 23.17 29.59
N LEU A 449 3.06 22.40 28.51
CA LEU A 449 2.03 21.49 27.98
C LEU A 449 2.05 20.11 28.65
N ALA A 450 3.23 19.54 28.90
CA ALA A 450 3.38 18.18 29.43
C ALA A 450 3.56 18.11 30.95
N GLY A 451 3.92 19.22 31.60
CA GLY A 451 4.49 19.26 32.95
C GLY A 451 6.01 18.98 32.94
N ALA A 452 6.72 19.51 33.93
CA ALA A 452 8.19 19.53 33.94
C ALA A 452 8.82 18.13 33.85
N ASP A 453 8.38 17.19 34.69
CA ASP A 453 8.98 15.85 34.79
C ASP A 453 8.68 14.97 33.56
N ARG A 454 7.47 15.11 32.99
CA ARG A 454 7.06 14.39 31.77
C ARG A 454 7.75 14.95 30.53
N ALA A 455 7.90 16.27 30.42
CA ALA A 455 8.68 16.91 29.36
C ALA A 455 10.13 16.41 29.36
N ASP A 456 10.79 16.47 30.52
CA ASP A 456 12.18 16.06 30.68
C ASP A 456 12.40 14.57 30.35
N THR A 457 11.46 13.69 30.72
CA THR A 457 11.56 12.24 30.42
C THR A 457 11.31 11.93 28.94
N LEU A 458 10.35 12.60 28.29
CA LEU A 458 10.11 12.47 26.85
C LEU A 458 11.32 12.95 26.02
N ILE A 459 11.87 14.13 26.33
CA ILE A 459 13.07 14.67 25.67
C ILE A 459 14.27 13.73 25.87
N LYS A 460 14.53 13.27 27.10
CA LYS A 460 15.62 12.31 27.40
C LYS A 460 15.44 10.98 26.65
N LYS A 461 14.20 10.50 26.44
CA LYS A 461 13.89 9.30 25.65
C LYS A 461 14.16 9.53 24.17
N ALA A 462 13.64 10.61 23.59
CA ALA A 462 13.77 10.93 22.17
C ALA A 462 15.23 11.19 21.75
N ILE A 463 15.99 11.95 22.54
CA ILE A 463 17.44 12.15 22.33
C ILE A 463 18.19 10.82 22.36
N ARG A 464 17.89 9.94 23.34
CA ARG A 464 18.54 8.62 23.45
C ARG A 464 18.22 7.73 22.25
N GLU A 465 17.00 7.80 21.73
CA GLU A 465 16.60 7.06 20.54
C GLU A 465 17.27 7.59 19.26
N SER A 466 17.28 8.91 19.05
CA SER A 466 18.01 9.55 17.95
C SER A 466 19.50 9.18 17.95
N ARG A 467 20.15 9.26 19.11
CA ARG A 467 21.57 8.85 19.28
C ARG A 467 21.79 7.35 19.09
N ARG A 468 20.77 6.50 19.25
CA ARG A 468 20.83 5.06 18.93
C ARG A 468 20.64 4.77 17.44
N ARG A 469 19.89 5.60 16.73
CA ARG A 469 19.69 5.51 15.26
C ARG A 469 20.92 6.00 14.48
N ARG A 470 21.77 6.83 15.07
CA ARG A 470 23.04 7.30 14.46
C ARG A 470 24.14 6.21 14.54
N PRO A 471 24.75 5.78 13.42
CA PRO A 471 25.86 4.83 13.46
C PRO A 471 27.08 5.45 14.16
N LYS A 472 27.79 4.67 14.99
CA LYS A 472 29.02 5.15 15.66
C LYS A 472 30.08 5.55 14.62
N LYS A 473 30.63 6.76 14.73
CA LYS A 473 31.84 7.18 14.00
C LYS A 473 32.95 6.14 14.25
N ARG A 474 33.59 5.63 13.18
CA ARG A 474 34.83 4.83 13.28
C ARG A 474 35.99 5.76 13.69
N ASN A 475 36.97 5.23 14.41
CA ASN A 475 38.09 6.01 14.95
C ASN A 475 38.94 6.64 13.83
N ALA A 476 39.37 7.89 14.04
CA ALA A 476 40.04 8.73 13.05
C ALA A 476 41.54 8.42 12.85
N ALA A 477 41.91 7.14 12.72
CA ALA A 477 43.30 6.70 12.60
C ALA A 477 43.65 6.03 11.26
N GLU A 478 42.68 5.86 10.35
CA GLU A 478 42.85 5.05 9.12
C GLU A 478 42.17 5.68 7.90
N VAL A 479 42.47 6.96 7.62
CA VAL A 479 42.21 7.59 6.31
C VAL A 479 43.39 8.47 5.92
N ARG A 480 44.04 8.16 4.79
CA ARG A 480 44.82 9.11 3.99
C ARG A 480 44.10 9.34 2.65
N PRO A 481 44.30 10.50 2.01
CA PRO A 481 43.20 11.22 1.39
C PRO A 481 42.87 10.75 -0.02
N ARG A 482 41.61 10.92 -0.41
CA ARG A 482 41.18 10.98 -1.82
C ARG A 482 40.39 12.26 -2.05
N GLY A 483 40.48 12.77 -3.28
CA GLY A 483 40.13 14.14 -3.64
C GLY A 483 38.66 14.51 -3.41
N VAL A 484 38.46 15.82 -3.26
CA VAL A 484 37.17 16.49 -3.04
C VAL A 484 36.40 16.59 -4.36
N GLU A 485 35.11 16.28 -4.31
CA GLU A 485 34.12 16.99 -5.14
C GLU A 485 33.02 17.57 -4.23
N PRO A 486 32.41 18.72 -4.59
CA PRO A 486 31.62 19.51 -3.67
C PRO A 486 30.16 19.03 -3.57
N HIS A 487 29.67 18.91 -2.33
CA HIS A 487 28.23 18.91 -2.07
C HIS A 487 27.70 20.34 -2.23
N ILE A 488 26.83 20.57 -3.21
CA ILE A 488 26.06 21.81 -3.31
C ILE A 488 25.00 21.81 -2.19
N VAL A 489 24.99 22.89 -1.41
CA VAL A 489 24.01 23.15 -0.36
C VAL A 489 23.00 24.15 -0.95
N HIS A 490 21.71 23.81 -0.97
CA HIS A 490 20.68 24.82 -1.22
C HIS A 490 20.51 25.67 0.03
N ALA A 491 21.17 26.83 0.06
CA ALA A 491 20.81 27.93 0.93
C ALA A 491 19.64 28.70 0.31
N ALA A 492 18.71 29.15 1.15
CA ALA A 492 17.66 30.08 0.73
C ALA A 492 18.22 31.50 0.69
N GLU A 493 17.99 32.22 -0.41
CA GLU A 493 18.11 33.69 -0.45
C GLU A 493 16.93 34.29 -1.23
N ALA A 494 16.64 35.54 -0.93
CA ALA A 494 15.33 36.15 -1.16
C ALA A 494 15.19 36.83 -2.55
N THR A 495 14.00 36.68 -3.10
CA THR A 495 13.20 37.71 -3.79
C THR A 495 13.94 38.90 -4.44
N THR A 496 14.23 38.81 -5.75
CA THR A 496 14.09 39.97 -6.65
C THR A 496 13.49 39.55 -8.00
N VAL A 497 12.52 40.34 -8.45
CA VAL A 497 11.62 40.13 -9.60
C VAL A 497 12.34 39.76 -10.90
N GLY A 498 11.88 38.69 -11.56
CA GLY A 498 12.52 38.16 -12.77
C GLY A 498 11.65 37.26 -13.68
N SER A 499 10.36 37.58 -13.86
CA SER A 499 9.49 37.06 -14.93
C SER A 499 9.46 35.53 -15.14
N GLU A 500 8.79 34.79 -14.27
CA GLU A 500 8.36 33.41 -14.55
C GLU A 500 7.29 33.40 -15.65
N VAL A 501 7.69 33.10 -16.89
CA VAL A 501 6.77 32.57 -17.91
C VAL A 501 6.75 31.06 -17.76
N ALA A 502 5.68 30.54 -17.18
CA ALA A 502 5.52 29.11 -16.97
C ALA A 502 5.43 28.37 -18.32
N LEU A 503 6.42 27.52 -18.62
CA LEU A 503 6.30 26.50 -19.65
C LEU A 503 5.42 25.35 -19.11
N VAL A 504 4.12 25.62 -19.10
CA VAL A 504 3.10 24.58 -18.99
C VAL A 504 3.05 23.84 -20.34
N GLU A 505 3.77 22.73 -20.46
CA GLU A 505 3.52 21.76 -21.53
C GLU A 505 2.19 21.03 -21.27
N THR A 506 1.07 21.70 -21.57
CA THR A 506 -0.17 20.99 -21.87
C THR A 506 -0.03 20.34 -23.25
N GLU A 507 0.50 19.12 -23.31
CA GLU A 507 0.22 18.27 -24.48
C GLU A 507 -1.28 17.97 -24.51
N PRO A 508 -2.00 18.28 -25.60
CA PRO A 508 -3.44 18.12 -25.66
C PRO A 508 -3.82 16.68 -26.01
N LEU A 509 -4.98 16.24 -25.55
CA LEU A 509 -5.56 14.93 -25.87
C LEU A 509 -6.16 14.95 -27.29
N VAL A 510 -5.29 15.10 -28.30
CA VAL A 510 -5.65 15.18 -29.72
C VAL A 510 -5.39 13.84 -30.40
N LEU A 511 -6.47 13.08 -30.57
CA LEU A 511 -6.50 11.87 -31.41
C LEU A 511 -7.07 12.17 -32.82
N LEU A 512 -6.87 13.40 -33.30
CA LEU A 512 -7.21 13.83 -34.65
C LEU A 512 -5.98 14.40 -35.36
N SER A 513 -5.85 14.03 -36.62
CA SER A 513 -4.74 14.36 -37.52
C SER A 513 -4.44 15.86 -37.64
N GLU A 514 -3.43 16.33 -36.92
CA GLU A 514 -2.68 17.56 -37.21
C GLU A 514 -1.25 17.22 -37.71
N PRO A 515 -0.59 18.13 -38.48
CA PRO A 515 0.62 17.80 -39.22
C PRO A 515 1.81 17.59 -38.27
N ARG A 516 2.08 16.32 -37.95
CA ARG A 516 3.23 15.91 -37.13
C ARG A 516 4.52 16.41 -37.77
N SER A 517 5.21 17.33 -37.08
CA SER A 517 6.57 17.73 -37.45
C SER A 517 7.47 16.50 -37.56
N ALA A 518 8.33 16.44 -38.57
CA ALA A 518 9.19 15.29 -38.86
C ALA A 518 10.06 14.88 -37.65
N THR A 519 10.45 15.83 -36.80
CA THR A 519 11.21 15.61 -35.57
C THR A 519 10.42 14.91 -34.46
N SER A 520 9.09 15.08 -34.41
CA SER A 520 8.22 14.36 -33.48
C SER A 520 8.06 12.89 -33.91
N VAL A 521 7.92 12.64 -35.21
CA VAL A 521 7.79 11.29 -35.77
C VAL A 521 9.07 10.47 -35.54
N THR A 522 10.25 11.03 -35.81
CA THR A 522 11.53 10.33 -35.56
C THR A 522 11.76 10.08 -34.06
N ARG A 523 11.40 11.02 -33.19
CA ARG A 523 11.50 10.82 -31.73
C ARG A 523 10.58 9.70 -31.23
N GLN A 524 9.34 9.64 -31.73
CA GLN A 524 8.39 8.56 -31.40
C GLN A 524 8.87 7.18 -31.91
N LEU A 525 9.49 7.13 -33.11
CA LEU A 525 10.07 5.90 -33.67
C LEU A 525 11.21 5.32 -32.81
N PHE A 526 12.12 6.16 -32.32
CA PHE A 526 13.29 5.72 -31.54
C PHE A 526 13.12 5.75 -30.02
N THR A 527 12.00 6.27 -29.50
CA THR A 527 11.67 6.20 -28.08
C THR A 527 10.13 6.21 -27.91
N PRO A 528 9.48 5.05 -27.75
CA PRO A 528 8.03 4.93 -27.60
C PRO A 528 7.58 5.30 -26.18
N MET A 529 7.95 6.49 -25.70
CA MET A 529 7.51 7.00 -24.40
C MET A 529 6.10 7.60 -24.54
N PRO A 530 5.07 7.04 -23.88
CA PRO A 530 3.74 7.64 -23.84
C PRO A 530 3.76 8.91 -22.97
N SER A 531 2.71 9.72 -23.06
CA SER A 531 2.57 10.91 -22.21
C SER A 531 2.55 10.54 -20.73
N ASN A 532 3.03 11.44 -19.87
CA ASN A 532 3.15 11.18 -18.42
C ASN A 532 1.83 10.71 -17.80
N ARG A 533 0.68 11.26 -18.24
CA ARG A 533 -0.68 10.86 -17.84
C ARG A 533 -0.99 9.40 -18.20
N VAL A 534 -0.79 9.03 -19.47
CA VAL A 534 -0.99 7.66 -19.94
C VAL A 534 -0.09 6.70 -19.18
N LEU A 535 1.18 7.05 -18.96
CA LEU A 535 2.11 6.22 -18.19
C LEU A 535 1.63 6.04 -16.74
N THR A 536 1.22 7.11 -16.04
CA THR A 536 0.73 7.00 -14.66
C THR A 536 -0.54 6.17 -14.55
N HIS A 537 -1.44 6.27 -15.55
CA HIS A 537 -2.69 5.51 -15.61
C HIS A 537 -2.42 4.02 -15.86
N GLU A 538 -1.64 3.70 -16.89
CA GLU A 538 -1.25 2.33 -17.22
C GLU A 538 -0.52 1.64 -16.05
N LEU A 539 0.35 2.37 -15.35
CA LEU A 539 1.13 1.84 -14.23
C LEU A 539 0.27 1.67 -12.95
N ALA A 540 -0.78 2.48 -12.78
CA ALA A 540 -1.77 2.30 -11.72
C ALA A 540 -2.66 1.07 -11.96
N ILE A 541 -3.03 0.79 -13.21
CA ILE A 541 -3.78 -0.40 -13.60
C ILE A 541 -2.88 -1.64 -13.58
N ASP A 542 -1.70 -1.58 -14.18
CA ASP A 542 -0.75 -2.69 -14.30
C ASP A 542 0.62 -2.32 -13.74
N LYS A 543 0.89 -2.82 -12.53
CA LYS A 543 2.10 -2.45 -11.75
C LYS A 543 3.40 -2.89 -12.42
N ASP A 544 3.32 -3.92 -13.27
CA ASP A 544 4.42 -4.47 -14.05
C ASP A 544 4.46 -3.93 -15.49
N TYR A 545 3.73 -2.83 -15.78
CA TYR A 545 3.65 -2.21 -17.11
C TYR A 545 5.05 -1.88 -17.65
N LYS A 546 5.28 -2.30 -18.89
CA LYS A 546 6.52 -2.07 -19.63
C LYS A 546 6.21 -1.58 -21.04
N LEU A 547 7.00 -0.63 -21.49
CA LEU A 547 7.00 -0.17 -22.87
C LEU A 547 7.36 -1.35 -23.76
N THR A 548 6.41 -1.73 -24.61
CA THR A 548 6.59 -2.75 -25.65
C THR A 548 6.98 -2.06 -26.94
N ASP A 549 7.90 -2.67 -27.68
CA ASP A 549 8.42 -2.17 -28.94
C ASP A 549 7.42 -2.36 -30.10
N THR A 550 6.33 -1.61 -30.09
CA THR A 550 5.27 -1.70 -31.11
C THR A 550 5.73 -1.27 -32.51
N GLN A 551 6.87 -0.60 -32.61
CA GLN A 551 7.43 -0.04 -33.86
C GLN A 551 8.71 -0.76 -34.30
N ALA A 552 9.03 -1.92 -33.72
CA ALA A 552 10.19 -2.75 -34.05
C ALA A 552 10.36 -2.98 -35.55
N ALA A 553 9.29 -3.40 -36.23
CA ALA A 553 9.30 -3.70 -37.67
C ALA A 553 9.56 -2.43 -38.51
N LEU A 554 8.92 -1.31 -38.17
CA LEU A 554 9.13 -0.03 -38.84
C LEU A 554 10.57 0.48 -38.65
N ARG A 555 11.17 0.25 -37.48
CA ARG A 555 12.60 0.55 -37.25
C ARG A 555 13.53 -0.41 -37.99
N ASP A 556 13.24 -1.70 -38.05
CA ASP A 556 14.03 -2.66 -38.83
C ASP A 556 14.02 -2.30 -40.33
N ASP A 557 12.88 -1.90 -40.89
CA ASP A 557 12.76 -1.46 -42.28
C ASP A 557 13.45 -0.10 -42.52
N LEU A 558 13.32 0.86 -41.59
CA LEU A 558 14.05 2.13 -41.62
C LEU A 558 15.57 1.90 -41.56
N TYR A 559 16.06 1.06 -40.65
CA TYR A 559 17.48 0.72 -40.57
C TYR A 559 17.96 -0.03 -41.81
N ARG A 560 17.13 -0.89 -42.44
CA ARG A 560 17.47 -1.53 -43.72
C ARG A 560 17.61 -0.48 -44.84
N SER A 561 16.73 0.51 -44.88
CA SER A 561 16.82 1.65 -45.80
C SER A 561 18.07 2.51 -45.54
N ILE A 562 18.40 2.78 -44.28
CA ILE A 562 19.63 3.49 -43.88
C ILE A 562 20.89 2.71 -44.29
N CYS A 563 20.91 1.38 -44.12
CA CYS A 563 22.03 0.56 -44.56
C CYS A 563 22.22 0.57 -46.09
N ALA A 564 21.13 0.57 -46.87
CA ALA A 564 21.20 0.71 -48.32
C ALA A 564 21.72 2.10 -48.75
N ALA A 565 21.25 3.17 -48.11
CA ALA A 565 21.74 4.53 -48.34
C ALA A 565 23.21 4.70 -47.92
N MET A 566 23.61 4.09 -46.81
CA MET A 566 25.00 4.05 -46.35
C MET A 566 25.90 3.32 -47.35
N LYS A 567 25.46 2.17 -47.91
CA LYS A 567 26.20 1.47 -48.95
C LYS A 567 26.44 2.35 -50.18
N GLN A 568 25.40 3.00 -50.69
CA GLN A 568 25.52 3.97 -51.79
C GLN A 568 26.42 5.16 -51.43
N GLY A 569 26.37 5.65 -50.18
CA GLY A 569 27.24 6.71 -49.68
C GLY A 569 28.72 6.29 -49.62
N PHE A 570 29.02 5.04 -49.28
CA PHE A 570 30.38 4.49 -49.35
C PHE A 570 30.86 4.31 -50.80
N GLU A 571 29.98 3.89 -51.71
CA GLU A 571 30.26 3.82 -53.15
C GLU A 571 30.47 5.22 -53.79
N ALA A 572 29.81 6.26 -53.27
CA ALA A 572 29.95 7.65 -53.70
C ALA A 572 31.10 8.44 -53.05
N GLY A 573 31.72 7.91 -51.98
CA GLY A 573 32.84 8.54 -51.26
C GLY A 573 32.46 9.31 -49.98
N ASP A 574 31.18 9.48 -49.67
CA ASP A 574 30.66 10.21 -48.50
C ASP A 574 30.56 9.34 -47.22
N GLY A 575 31.19 8.16 -47.19
CA GLY A 575 31.12 7.21 -46.07
C GLY A 575 31.52 7.79 -44.71
N ALA A 576 32.43 8.77 -44.69
CA ALA A 576 32.85 9.46 -43.47
C ALA A 576 31.70 10.15 -42.71
N GLN A 577 30.74 10.75 -43.42
CA GLN A 577 29.62 11.47 -42.80
C GLN A 577 28.57 10.51 -42.22
N TRP A 578 28.40 9.34 -42.83
CA TRP A 578 27.59 8.25 -42.29
C TRP A 578 28.19 7.66 -41.02
N THR A 579 29.51 7.43 -40.99
CA THR A 579 30.20 6.91 -39.79
C THR A 579 30.10 7.87 -38.60
N VAL A 580 30.28 9.18 -38.82
CA VAL A 580 30.12 10.20 -37.76
C VAL A 580 28.67 10.21 -37.24
N SER A 581 27.68 10.24 -38.13
CA SER A 581 26.25 10.23 -37.76
C SER A 581 25.85 8.99 -36.95
N ALA A 582 26.39 7.82 -37.32
CA ALA A 582 26.12 6.58 -36.62
C ALA A 582 26.81 6.52 -35.24
N ALA A 583 28.05 7.01 -35.15
CA ALA A 583 28.76 7.14 -33.88
C ALA A 583 28.07 8.13 -32.93
N GLU A 584 27.56 9.24 -33.45
CA GLU A 584 26.75 10.21 -32.70
C GLU A 584 25.47 9.57 -32.13
N ASN A 585 24.72 8.84 -32.95
CA ASN A 585 23.50 8.16 -32.50
C ASN A 585 23.76 7.12 -31.39
N VAL A 586 24.84 6.33 -31.52
CA VAL A 586 25.28 5.36 -30.51
C VAL A 586 25.72 6.10 -29.23
N ARG A 587 26.56 7.14 -29.35
CA ARG A 587 27.04 7.95 -28.22
C ARG A 587 25.88 8.57 -27.44
N GLU A 588 24.95 9.23 -28.12
CA GLU A 588 23.82 9.92 -27.50
C GLU A 588 22.93 8.95 -26.69
N LYS A 589 22.60 7.79 -27.27
CA LYS A 589 21.79 6.75 -26.60
C LYS A 589 22.50 6.15 -25.39
N LEU A 590 23.80 5.84 -25.49
CA LEU A 590 24.57 5.29 -24.38
C LEU A 590 24.78 6.31 -23.25
N LEU A 591 25.05 7.58 -23.57
CA LEU A 591 25.19 8.63 -22.55
C LEU A 591 23.85 8.93 -21.88
N ARG A 592 22.71 8.85 -22.59
CA ARG A 592 21.36 8.97 -22.00
C ARG A 592 21.06 7.89 -20.95
N MET A 593 21.64 6.70 -21.08
CA MET A 593 21.52 5.61 -20.10
C MET A 593 22.40 5.79 -18.85
N LEU A 594 23.33 6.76 -18.87
CA LEU A 594 24.37 6.90 -17.84
C LEU A 594 24.24 8.23 -17.10
N LYS A 595 24.41 8.19 -15.78
CA LYS A 595 24.47 9.42 -14.97
C LYS A 595 25.78 10.16 -15.23
N PRO A 596 25.74 11.50 -15.43
CA PRO A 596 26.95 12.33 -15.46
C PRO A 596 27.80 12.09 -14.20
N GLY A 597 29.13 12.00 -14.37
CA GLY A 597 30.08 11.70 -13.28
C GLY A 597 30.38 10.22 -13.03
N ASN A 598 29.74 9.27 -13.73
CA ASN A 598 30.16 7.87 -13.72
C ASN A 598 31.44 7.69 -14.58
N SER A 599 32.41 6.86 -14.15
CA SER A 599 33.61 6.56 -14.92
C SER A 599 33.34 5.88 -16.28
N MET A 600 32.17 5.22 -16.43
CA MET A 600 31.71 4.75 -17.74
C MET A 600 31.19 5.88 -18.64
N TYR A 601 30.61 6.95 -18.07
CA TYR A 601 30.14 8.12 -18.82
C TYR A 601 31.34 8.89 -19.38
N THR A 602 32.40 9.10 -18.58
CA THR A 602 33.63 9.74 -19.04
C THR A 602 34.32 8.88 -20.10
N LEU A 603 34.49 7.57 -19.86
CA LEU A 603 35.11 6.65 -20.82
C LEU A 603 34.42 6.71 -22.21
N ILE A 604 33.09 6.65 -22.24
CA ILE A 604 32.32 6.68 -23.50
C ILE A 604 32.38 8.05 -24.16
N SER A 605 32.37 9.15 -23.38
CA SER A 605 32.49 10.49 -23.95
C SER A 605 33.89 10.81 -24.48
N GLU A 606 34.95 10.23 -23.89
CA GLU A 606 36.34 10.38 -24.32
C GLU A 606 36.66 9.49 -25.54
N SER A 607 36.13 8.26 -25.58
CA SER A 607 36.40 7.31 -26.68
C SER A 607 35.53 7.54 -27.92
N LEU A 608 34.31 8.06 -27.74
CA LEU A 608 33.39 8.43 -28.81
C LEU A 608 33.32 9.96 -28.95
N ASP A 609 34.48 10.62 -29.01
CA ASP A 609 34.53 12.04 -29.34
C ASP A 609 34.31 12.26 -30.84
N LEU A 610 33.30 13.08 -31.17
CA LEU A 610 32.84 13.32 -32.53
C LEU A 610 33.87 14.09 -33.37
N GLU A 611 34.64 15.00 -32.76
CA GLU A 611 35.67 15.76 -33.48
C GLU A 611 36.85 14.86 -33.88
N SER A 612 37.29 13.99 -32.96
CA SER A 612 38.33 13.00 -33.23
C SER A 612 37.91 12.00 -34.33
N ILE A 613 36.67 11.49 -34.28
CA ILE A 613 36.13 10.55 -35.29
C ILE A 613 36.03 11.25 -36.64
N ALA A 614 35.44 12.45 -36.70
CA ALA A 614 35.31 13.22 -37.95
C ALA A 614 36.68 13.58 -38.57
N THR A 615 37.72 13.73 -37.75
CA THR A 615 39.09 13.98 -38.21
C THR A 615 39.77 12.69 -38.71
N GLN A 616 39.63 11.58 -37.98
CA GLN A 616 40.16 10.27 -38.37
C GLN A 616 39.51 9.73 -39.65
N CYS A 617 38.19 9.93 -39.82
CA CYS A 617 37.47 9.57 -41.04
C CYS A 617 37.92 10.41 -42.23
N ARG A 618 38.09 11.74 -42.07
CA ARG A 618 38.64 12.63 -43.12
C ARG A 618 40.08 12.29 -43.51
N ALA A 619 40.88 11.77 -42.58
CA ALA A 619 42.24 11.30 -42.84
C ALA A 619 42.30 9.85 -43.40
N GLY A 620 41.19 9.11 -43.41
CA GLY A 620 41.16 7.69 -43.82
C GLY A 620 41.80 6.72 -42.82
N VAL A 621 42.03 7.13 -41.57
CA VAL A 621 42.76 6.34 -40.54
C VAL A 621 41.82 5.70 -39.51
N PHE A 622 40.50 5.93 -39.61
CA PHE A 622 39.53 5.41 -38.65
C PHE A 622 39.45 3.87 -38.66
N SER A 623 39.66 3.24 -37.50
CA SER A 623 39.60 1.78 -37.34
C SER A 623 38.21 1.31 -36.91
N TYR A 624 37.44 0.79 -37.87
CA TYR A 624 36.14 0.16 -37.61
C TYR A 624 36.26 -1.07 -36.70
N GLU A 625 37.32 -1.88 -36.85
CA GLU A 625 37.59 -3.03 -35.98
C GLU A 625 37.87 -2.58 -34.54
N GLY A 626 38.61 -1.48 -34.35
CA GLY A 626 38.83 -0.87 -33.03
C GLY A 626 37.52 -0.40 -32.38
N PHE A 627 36.65 0.26 -33.15
CA PHE A 627 35.32 0.70 -32.69
C PHE A 627 34.43 -0.48 -32.29
N PHE A 628 34.30 -1.53 -33.12
CA PHE A 628 33.49 -2.70 -32.78
C PHE A 628 34.05 -3.48 -31.59
N ASN A 629 35.38 -3.58 -31.45
CA ASN A 629 36.01 -4.16 -30.27
C ASN A 629 35.75 -3.35 -28.99
N PHE A 630 35.78 -2.01 -29.07
CA PHE A 630 35.39 -1.15 -27.96
C PHE A 630 33.92 -1.39 -27.56
N MET A 631 33.00 -1.39 -28.54
CA MET A 631 31.58 -1.64 -28.30
C MET A 631 31.31 -3.03 -27.71
N ALA A 632 31.96 -4.09 -28.21
CA ALA A 632 31.88 -5.44 -27.65
C ALA A 632 32.34 -5.53 -26.17
N ASN A 633 33.23 -4.63 -25.73
CA ASN A 633 33.69 -4.54 -24.34
C ASN A 633 32.84 -3.62 -23.44
N VAL A 634 32.00 -2.77 -24.04
CA VAL A 634 31.14 -1.80 -23.33
C VAL A 634 29.72 -2.32 -23.16
N LEU A 635 29.12 -2.87 -24.22
CA LEU A 635 27.72 -3.34 -24.19
C LEU A 635 27.45 -4.30 -23.01
N PRO A 636 28.21 -5.38 -22.77
CA PRO A 636 27.92 -6.31 -21.67
C PRO A 636 27.98 -5.69 -20.26
N LYS A 637 28.62 -4.51 -20.10
CA LYS A 637 28.71 -3.81 -18.81
C LYS A 637 27.52 -2.86 -18.55
N LEU A 638 26.68 -2.64 -19.56
CA LEU A 638 25.50 -1.77 -19.50
C LEU A 638 24.18 -2.56 -19.51
N CYS A 639 24.26 -3.88 -19.71
CA CYS A 639 23.11 -4.78 -19.79
C CYS A 639 22.51 -5.12 -18.43
N ALA A 640 21.24 -5.52 -18.46
CA ALA A 640 20.62 -6.23 -17.35
C ALA A 640 20.89 -7.74 -17.46
N PRO A 641 21.04 -8.49 -16.34
CA PRO A 641 21.49 -9.90 -16.36
C PRO A 641 20.68 -10.88 -17.21
N PHE A 642 19.44 -10.54 -17.56
CA PHE A 642 18.58 -11.38 -18.40
C PHE A 642 18.91 -11.31 -19.90
N ARG A 643 19.72 -10.32 -20.35
CA ARG A 643 20.19 -10.18 -21.73
C ARG A 643 21.67 -10.47 -21.93
N ASP A 644 22.38 -10.89 -20.88
CA ASP A 644 23.82 -11.14 -20.96
C ASP A 644 24.16 -12.19 -22.03
N GLU A 645 23.30 -13.20 -22.23
CA GLU A 645 23.45 -14.19 -23.30
C GLU A 645 23.29 -13.59 -24.71
N GLU A 646 22.23 -12.80 -24.94
CA GLU A 646 21.95 -12.13 -26.22
C GLU A 646 23.10 -11.19 -26.61
N ILE A 647 23.58 -10.39 -25.65
CA ILE A 647 24.60 -9.37 -25.88
C ILE A 647 26.01 -9.96 -25.92
N THR A 648 26.29 -11.07 -25.23
CA THR A 648 27.56 -11.81 -25.39
C THR A 648 27.63 -12.46 -26.77
N GLY A 649 26.52 -13.03 -27.27
CA GLY A 649 26.43 -13.53 -28.63
C GLY A 649 26.64 -12.44 -29.69
N LEU A 650 26.06 -11.25 -29.48
CA LEU A 650 26.33 -10.08 -30.32
C LEU A 650 27.79 -9.62 -30.24
N ALA A 651 28.37 -9.53 -29.04
CA ALA A 651 29.76 -9.10 -28.85
C ALA A 651 30.73 -10.03 -29.59
N ALA A 652 30.50 -11.34 -29.58
CA ALA A 652 31.25 -12.30 -30.40
C ALA A 652 31.10 -12.01 -31.91
N GLN A 653 29.88 -11.80 -32.42
CA GLN A 653 29.65 -11.46 -33.84
C GLN A 653 30.26 -10.11 -34.26
N LEU A 654 30.40 -9.16 -33.34
CA LEU A 654 31.11 -7.90 -33.60
C LEU A 654 32.63 -8.14 -33.71
N GLN A 655 33.17 -9.11 -32.96
CA GLN A 655 34.58 -9.50 -32.94
C GLN A 655 35.01 -10.49 -34.05
N GLU A 656 34.07 -11.20 -34.69
CA GLU A 656 34.38 -12.10 -35.83
C GLU A 656 35.05 -11.34 -36.99
N GLN A 657 36.18 -11.83 -37.50
CA GLN A 657 36.88 -11.17 -38.61
C GLN A 657 36.18 -11.45 -39.96
N PRO A 658 36.04 -10.45 -40.85
CA PRO A 658 35.40 -10.64 -42.14
C PRO A 658 36.26 -11.53 -43.06
N SER A 659 35.60 -12.37 -43.87
CA SER A 659 36.24 -13.09 -44.96
C SER A 659 36.58 -12.12 -46.10
N ALA A 660 37.79 -12.22 -46.65
CA ALA A 660 38.30 -11.34 -47.69
C ALA A 660 37.38 -11.29 -48.93
N GLY A 661 36.76 -10.13 -49.17
CA GLY A 661 35.90 -9.87 -50.33
C GLY A 661 34.76 -8.87 -50.10
N GLU A 662 34.15 -8.88 -48.90
CA GLU A 662 32.91 -8.12 -48.61
C GLU A 662 33.03 -7.22 -47.36
N GLU A 663 34.18 -6.57 -47.17
CA GLU A 663 34.49 -5.82 -45.94
C GLU A 663 33.48 -4.71 -45.61
N VAL A 664 32.99 -3.99 -46.62
CA VAL A 664 32.01 -2.90 -46.45
C VAL A 664 30.62 -3.42 -46.08
N ASP A 665 30.14 -4.48 -46.75
CA ASP A 665 28.83 -5.06 -46.46
C ASP A 665 28.80 -5.73 -45.08
N ALA A 666 29.87 -6.44 -44.72
CA ALA A 666 30.03 -7.03 -43.39
C ALA A 666 30.08 -5.95 -42.29
N MET A 667 30.76 -4.82 -42.52
CA MET A 667 30.80 -3.68 -41.61
C MET A 667 29.42 -3.03 -41.43
N ILE A 668 28.68 -2.79 -42.51
CA ILE A 668 27.32 -2.21 -42.46
C ILE A 668 26.36 -3.15 -41.72
N ALA A 669 26.45 -4.47 -41.96
CA ALA A 669 25.66 -5.46 -41.23
C ALA A 669 25.98 -5.51 -39.73
N LYS A 670 27.26 -5.35 -39.33
CA LYS A 670 27.65 -5.21 -37.91
C LYS A 670 27.10 -3.93 -37.29
N LEU A 671 27.14 -2.81 -38.01
CA LEU A 671 26.60 -1.53 -37.53
C LEU A 671 25.08 -1.59 -37.34
N PHE A 672 24.34 -2.22 -38.25
CA PHE A 672 22.90 -2.49 -38.10
C PHE A 672 22.59 -3.24 -36.80
N LYS A 673 23.31 -4.36 -36.56
CA LYS A 673 23.15 -5.16 -35.33
C LYS A 673 23.48 -4.35 -34.07
N LEU A 674 24.52 -3.52 -34.12
CA LEU A 674 24.89 -2.62 -33.03
C LEU A 674 23.78 -1.60 -32.71
N LEU A 675 23.25 -0.90 -33.72
CA LEU A 675 22.18 0.10 -33.55
C LEU A 675 20.92 -0.53 -32.95
N ARG A 676 20.51 -1.70 -33.46
CA ARG A 676 19.40 -2.49 -32.92
C ARG A 676 19.61 -2.88 -31.45
N ALA A 677 20.84 -3.25 -31.07
CA ALA A 677 21.14 -3.61 -29.69
C ALA A 677 21.12 -2.39 -28.75
N VAL A 678 21.66 -1.24 -29.18
CA VAL A 678 21.63 0.00 -28.41
C VAL A 678 20.18 0.50 -28.23
N ASP A 679 19.30 0.34 -29.21
CA ASP A 679 17.86 0.62 -29.06
C ASP A 679 17.20 -0.28 -28.01
N THR A 680 17.45 -1.59 -28.08
CA THR A 680 16.92 -2.56 -27.10
C THR A 680 17.36 -2.22 -25.68
N LEU A 681 18.64 -1.89 -25.50
CA LEU A 681 19.19 -1.48 -24.21
C LEU A 681 18.64 -0.13 -23.73
N SER A 682 18.40 0.82 -24.64
CA SER A 682 17.72 2.08 -24.31
C SER A 682 16.28 1.82 -23.83
N LEU A 683 15.56 0.91 -24.48
CA LEU A 683 14.21 0.50 -24.06
C LEU A 683 14.24 -0.19 -22.69
N ASP A 684 15.16 -1.13 -22.47
CA ASP A 684 15.33 -1.79 -21.15
C ASP A 684 15.64 -0.77 -20.05
N TYR A 685 16.49 0.23 -20.34
CA TYR A 685 16.81 1.32 -19.40
C TYR A 685 15.59 2.20 -19.10
N THR A 686 14.80 2.58 -20.10
CA THR A 686 13.55 3.32 -19.85
C THR A 686 12.57 2.51 -19.00
N ASN A 687 12.42 1.20 -19.27
CA ASN A 687 11.61 0.31 -18.45
C ASN A 687 12.15 0.17 -17.01
N PHE A 688 13.47 0.09 -16.82
CA PHE A 688 14.09 0.10 -15.49
C PHE A 688 13.81 1.40 -14.73
N MET A 689 13.91 2.55 -15.41
CA MET A 689 13.60 3.86 -14.82
C MET A 689 12.11 3.99 -14.43
N ILE A 690 11.20 3.50 -15.28
CA ILE A 690 9.76 3.42 -14.98
C ILE A 690 9.52 2.53 -13.75
N MET A 691 10.09 1.33 -13.69
CA MET A 691 9.96 0.41 -12.56
C MET A 691 10.48 1.02 -11.24
N ASN A 692 11.58 1.78 -11.30
CA ASN A 692 12.12 2.48 -10.12
C ASN A 692 11.24 3.66 -9.67
N ALA A 693 10.57 4.35 -10.60
CA ALA A 693 9.61 5.43 -10.31
C ALA A 693 8.19 4.93 -9.97
N ALA A 694 7.87 3.67 -10.29
CA ALA A 694 6.52 3.11 -10.15
C ALA A 694 5.90 3.26 -8.76
N PRO A 695 6.61 3.01 -7.63
CA PRO A 695 6.00 3.11 -6.30
C PRO A 695 5.52 4.52 -5.96
N THR A 696 6.21 5.57 -6.44
CA THR A 696 5.81 6.97 -6.26
C THR A 696 4.70 7.36 -7.23
N LEU A 697 4.81 6.95 -8.50
CA LEU A 697 3.82 7.27 -9.53
C LEU A 697 2.45 6.63 -9.22
N ILE A 698 2.41 5.35 -8.83
CA ILE A 698 1.17 4.64 -8.46
C ILE A 698 0.49 5.28 -7.25
N ARG A 699 1.26 5.77 -6.28
CA ARG A 699 0.72 6.44 -5.08
C ARG A 699 0.04 7.76 -5.41
N GLU A 700 0.56 8.49 -6.38
CA GLU A 700 0.11 9.84 -6.74
C GLU A 700 -0.85 9.86 -7.95
N ALA A 701 -0.94 8.76 -8.70
CA ALA A 701 -1.76 8.64 -9.91
C ALA A 701 -3.22 9.12 -9.76
N PRO A 702 -4.00 8.75 -8.71
CA PRO A 702 -5.39 9.23 -8.59
C PRO A 702 -5.48 10.76 -8.47
N GLY A 703 -4.58 11.36 -7.68
CA GLY A 703 -4.53 12.81 -7.49
C GLY A 703 -3.93 13.58 -8.67
N TYR A 704 -3.06 12.94 -9.45
CA TYR A 704 -2.51 13.48 -10.70
C TYR A 704 -3.58 13.51 -11.79
N GLU A 705 -4.28 12.39 -11.99
CA GLU A 705 -5.38 12.27 -12.95
C GLU A 705 -6.53 13.23 -12.60
N GLN A 706 -6.89 13.36 -11.32
CA GLN A 706 -7.88 14.34 -10.86
C GLN A 706 -7.56 15.77 -11.29
N ARG A 707 -6.31 16.22 -11.11
CA ARG A 707 -5.91 17.60 -11.45
C ARG A 707 -5.90 17.84 -12.96
N LEU A 708 -5.43 16.86 -13.75
CA LEU A 708 -5.44 16.97 -15.20
C LEU A 708 -6.86 16.94 -15.77
N PHE A 709 -7.71 16.05 -15.27
CA PHE A 709 -9.11 15.96 -15.68
C PHE A 709 -9.90 17.22 -15.28
N ALA A 710 -9.67 17.77 -14.10
CA ALA A 710 -10.24 19.06 -13.68
C ALA A 710 -9.78 20.20 -14.61
N SER A 711 -8.48 20.29 -14.91
CA SER A 711 -7.94 21.30 -15.83
C SER A 711 -8.48 21.16 -17.25
N ASP A 712 -8.71 19.93 -17.74
CA ASP A 712 -9.35 19.69 -19.04
C ASP A 712 -10.83 20.10 -19.07
N LEU A 713 -11.54 19.91 -17.96
CA LEU A 713 -12.95 20.31 -17.79
C LEU A 713 -13.07 21.84 -17.72
N GLU A 714 -12.21 22.51 -16.93
CA GLU A 714 -12.11 23.97 -16.84
C GLU A 714 -11.72 24.62 -18.18
N ALA A 715 -10.80 24.00 -18.92
CA ALA A 715 -10.41 24.46 -20.26
C ALA A 715 -11.44 24.13 -21.36
N GLY A 716 -12.56 23.46 -21.03
CA GLY A 716 -13.59 23.05 -21.99
C GLY A 716 -13.13 22.01 -23.02
N ARG A 717 -11.98 21.34 -22.79
CA ARG A 717 -11.45 20.28 -23.67
C ARG A 717 -12.22 18.98 -23.55
N ILE A 718 -12.82 18.74 -22.38
CA ILE A 718 -13.62 17.56 -22.06
C ILE A 718 -14.98 18.02 -21.52
N THR A 719 -16.06 17.36 -21.94
CA THR A 719 -17.40 17.50 -21.37
C THR A 719 -17.76 16.27 -20.53
N LEU A 720 -18.80 16.32 -19.70
CA LEU A 720 -19.27 15.18 -18.90
C LEU A 720 -20.54 14.52 -19.45
N ASP A 721 -20.99 14.90 -20.65
CA ASP A 721 -22.32 14.53 -21.14
C ASP A 721 -22.45 13.05 -21.49
N ARG A 722 -21.39 12.40 -21.98
CA ARG A 722 -21.43 10.95 -22.27
C ARG A 722 -21.31 10.15 -20.98
N THR A 723 -20.48 10.60 -20.05
CA THR A 723 -20.37 10.06 -18.69
C THR A 723 -21.71 10.10 -17.96
N LYS A 724 -22.43 11.22 -18.01
CA LYS A 724 -23.81 11.35 -17.49
C LYS A 724 -24.76 10.36 -18.16
N ARG A 725 -24.85 10.35 -19.50
CA ARG A 725 -25.74 9.43 -20.25
C ARG A 725 -25.46 7.95 -19.94
N TRP A 726 -24.19 7.58 -19.87
CA TRP A 726 -23.72 6.24 -19.51
C TRP A 726 -24.13 5.86 -18.08
N TRP A 727 -23.93 6.76 -17.12
CA TRP A 727 -24.35 6.60 -15.73
C TRP A 727 -25.88 6.43 -15.59
N HIS A 728 -26.67 7.36 -16.13
CA HIS A 728 -28.14 7.30 -16.03
C HIS A 728 -28.70 6.04 -16.70
N THR A 729 -28.12 5.58 -17.82
CA THR A 729 -28.53 4.32 -18.48
C THR A 729 -28.36 3.12 -17.54
N ALA A 730 -27.24 3.04 -16.82
CA ALA A 730 -27.01 1.98 -15.83
C ALA A 730 -27.88 2.15 -14.57
N HIS A 731 -28.11 3.38 -14.12
CA HIS A 731 -28.99 3.70 -12.99
C HIS A 731 -30.43 3.26 -13.27
N HIS A 732 -31.02 3.68 -14.39
CA HIS A 732 -32.37 3.27 -14.80
C HIS A 732 -32.49 1.75 -15.00
N ALA A 733 -31.46 1.09 -15.55
CA ALA A 733 -31.46 -0.36 -15.71
C ALA A 733 -31.44 -1.11 -14.37
N LEU A 734 -30.78 -0.58 -13.34
CA LEU A 734 -30.81 -1.15 -11.99
C LEU A 734 -32.09 -0.80 -11.24
N ALA A 735 -32.61 0.42 -11.38
CA ALA A 735 -33.88 0.83 -10.79
C ALA A 735 -35.03 -0.05 -11.31
N ALA A 736 -35.17 -0.19 -12.62
CA ALA A 736 -36.20 -1.06 -13.23
C ALA A 736 -36.03 -2.55 -12.87
N GLU A 737 -34.84 -2.99 -12.47
CA GLU A 737 -34.59 -4.36 -11.99
C GLU A 737 -34.84 -4.50 -10.47
N ALA A 738 -34.76 -3.42 -9.69
CA ALA A 738 -35.23 -3.36 -8.31
C ALA A 738 -36.77 -3.31 -8.26
N ASP A 739 -37.40 -2.48 -9.09
CA ASP A 739 -38.86 -2.38 -9.24
C ASP A 739 -39.51 -3.73 -9.62
N ARG A 740 -38.80 -4.57 -10.39
CA ARG A 740 -39.24 -5.95 -10.70
C ARG A 740 -39.16 -6.93 -9.54
N ARG A 741 -38.33 -6.65 -8.54
CA ARG A 741 -38.13 -7.50 -7.36
C ARG A 741 -39.03 -7.11 -6.19
N ASP A 742 -39.48 -5.86 -6.17
CA ASP A 742 -40.44 -5.32 -5.20
C ASP A 742 -41.76 -4.93 -5.92
N PRO A 743 -42.57 -5.91 -6.36
CA PRO A 743 -43.87 -5.64 -6.99
C PRO A 743 -44.88 -4.99 -6.04
N ASP A 744 -44.65 -5.06 -4.73
CA ASP A 744 -45.48 -4.45 -3.68
C ASP A 744 -45.08 -2.99 -3.39
N ASN A 745 -44.00 -2.48 -4.01
CA ASN A 745 -43.51 -1.10 -3.92
C ASN A 745 -43.26 -0.64 -2.46
N ILE A 746 -42.74 -1.56 -1.64
CA ILE A 746 -42.43 -1.37 -0.22
C ILE A 746 -41.17 -0.48 -0.04
N ARG A 747 -40.32 -0.39 -1.05
CA ARG A 747 -39.14 0.50 -1.17
C ARG A 747 -38.18 0.39 0.01
N ILE A 748 -37.69 -0.83 0.23
CA ILE A 748 -36.67 -1.10 1.26
C ILE A 748 -35.39 -0.31 0.92
N PRO A 749 -34.80 0.48 1.85
CA PRO A 749 -33.59 1.27 1.58
C PRO A 749 -32.39 0.46 1.07
N THR A 750 -32.34 -0.83 1.41
CA THR A 750 -31.32 -1.80 0.97
C THR A 750 -31.37 -2.10 -0.54
N ASP A 751 -32.53 -1.94 -1.18
CA ASP A 751 -32.73 -2.21 -2.60
C ASP A 751 -32.42 -1.00 -3.50
N ARG A 752 -32.18 0.19 -2.91
CA ARG A 752 -31.72 1.35 -3.69
C ARG A 752 -30.33 1.05 -4.29
N PRO A 753 -30.11 1.28 -5.60
CA PRO A 753 -28.85 0.95 -6.24
C PRO A 753 -27.69 1.81 -5.69
N HIS A 754 -26.77 1.17 -4.97
CA HIS A 754 -25.58 1.84 -4.44
C HIS A 754 -24.68 2.36 -5.58
N PRO A 755 -24.03 3.55 -5.47
CA PRO A 755 -23.21 4.14 -6.53
C PRO A 755 -22.17 3.18 -7.13
N GLU A 756 -21.43 2.45 -6.28
CA GLU A 756 -20.48 1.43 -6.74
C GLU A 756 -21.12 0.30 -7.58
N LYS A 757 -22.38 -0.06 -7.31
CA LYS A 757 -23.12 -1.07 -8.09
C LYS A 757 -23.60 -0.49 -9.42
N ILE A 758 -23.99 0.80 -9.45
CA ILE A 758 -24.31 1.53 -10.69
C ILE A 758 -23.06 1.59 -11.57
N TYR A 759 -21.92 2.00 -11.01
CA TYR A 759 -20.64 2.01 -11.72
C TYR A 759 -20.24 0.62 -12.24
N ALA A 760 -20.28 -0.41 -11.39
CA ALA A 760 -19.93 -1.78 -11.79
C ALA A 760 -20.87 -2.30 -12.90
N ARG A 761 -22.15 -1.92 -12.88
CA ARG A 761 -23.11 -2.20 -13.95
C ARG A 761 -22.75 -1.44 -15.22
N ALA A 762 -22.47 -0.14 -15.14
CA ALA A 762 -22.14 0.71 -16.28
C ALA A 762 -20.85 0.25 -16.99
N LEU A 763 -19.81 -0.09 -16.21
CA LEU A 763 -18.53 -0.59 -16.72
C LEU A 763 -18.69 -1.96 -17.40
N VAL A 764 -19.44 -2.89 -16.79
CA VAL A 764 -19.78 -4.17 -17.44
C VAL A 764 -20.59 -3.95 -18.70
N ASP A 765 -21.55 -3.03 -18.66
CA ASP A 765 -22.44 -2.78 -19.77
C ASP A 765 -21.70 -2.21 -20.98
N LEU A 766 -20.68 -1.37 -20.75
CA LEU A 766 -19.73 -0.84 -21.74
C LEU A 766 -18.71 -1.88 -22.23
N ALA A 767 -18.08 -2.63 -21.32
CA ALA A 767 -17.02 -3.60 -21.65
C ALA A 767 -17.55 -4.88 -22.32
N LEU A 768 -18.81 -5.23 -22.08
CA LEU A 768 -19.47 -6.45 -22.59
C LEU A 768 -20.69 -6.09 -23.44
N GLU A 769 -20.59 -5.06 -24.28
CA GLU A 769 -21.54 -4.76 -25.35
C GLU A 769 -21.13 -5.39 -26.69
N GLN A 770 -22.07 -5.45 -27.64
CA GLN A 770 -21.88 -5.99 -28.97
C GLN A 770 -21.69 -4.84 -29.96
N GLY A 771 -20.66 -4.92 -30.81
CA GLY A 771 -20.28 -3.88 -31.79
C GLY A 771 -19.01 -3.11 -31.39
N PRO A 772 -18.48 -2.29 -32.32
CA PRO A 772 -17.25 -1.52 -32.12
C PRO A 772 -17.43 -0.48 -31.00
N LEU A 773 -16.37 -0.23 -30.23
CA LEU A 773 -16.30 0.87 -29.27
C LEU A 773 -15.56 2.03 -29.92
N THR A 774 -16.27 3.10 -30.26
CA THR A 774 -15.70 4.34 -30.82
C THR A 774 -15.32 5.31 -29.70
N LEU A 775 -14.45 6.28 -30.00
CA LEU A 775 -14.13 7.34 -29.05
C LEU A 775 -15.42 8.06 -28.62
N ASP A 776 -16.30 8.37 -29.58
CA ASP A 776 -17.58 9.08 -29.37
C ASP A 776 -18.57 8.36 -28.44
N SER A 777 -18.53 7.02 -28.40
CA SER A 777 -19.41 6.19 -27.56
C SER A 777 -18.81 5.85 -26.18
N THR A 778 -17.55 6.20 -25.95
CA THR A 778 -16.86 5.99 -24.67
C THR A 778 -17.16 7.16 -23.72
N PRO A 779 -17.46 6.93 -22.42
CA PRO A 779 -17.59 8.00 -21.44
C PRO A 779 -16.22 8.65 -21.20
N GLU A 780 -16.23 9.94 -20.88
CA GLU A 780 -15.02 10.77 -20.92
C GLU A 780 -13.96 10.42 -19.88
N THR A 781 -14.36 9.78 -18.77
CA THR A 781 -13.49 9.25 -17.73
C THR A 781 -12.69 8.02 -18.22
N LEU A 782 -13.27 7.18 -19.08
CA LEU A 782 -12.65 5.94 -19.58
C LEU A 782 -11.95 6.09 -20.94
N HIS A 783 -11.68 7.31 -21.41
CA HIS A 783 -10.99 7.54 -22.68
C HIS A 783 -9.61 6.85 -22.75
N LEU A 784 -8.84 6.86 -21.65
CA LEU A 784 -7.52 6.21 -21.58
C LEU A 784 -7.61 4.68 -21.70
N ASP A 785 -8.73 4.09 -21.26
CA ASP A 785 -8.99 2.64 -21.31
C ASP A 785 -9.63 2.14 -22.62
N LEU A 786 -9.86 3.01 -23.60
CA LEU A 786 -10.52 2.66 -24.88
C LEU A 786 -9.91 1.42 -25.56
N ALA A 787 -8.59 1.37 -25.68
CA ALA A 787 -7.89 0.23 -26.31
C ALA A 787 -8.07 -1.06 -25.49
N ARG A 788 -8.02 -0.96 -24.16
CA ARG A 788 -8.22 -2.08 -23.22
C ARG A 788 -9.65 -2.60 -23.27
N LEU A 789 -10.64 -1.72 -23.32
CA LEU A 789 -12.06 -2.07 -23.43
C LEU A 789 -12.39 -2.72 -24.77
N ARG A 790 -11.76 -2.30 -25.88
CA ARG A 790 -11.84 -2.98 -27.18
C ARG A 790 -11.32 -4.41 -27.13
N GLU A 791 -10.14 -4.63 -26.54
CA GLU A 791 -9.58 -5.98 -26.35
C GLU A 791 -10.49 -6.84 -25.45
N ILE A 792 -11.07 -6.27 -24.38
CA ILE A 792 -12.04 -6.99 -23.53
C ILE A 792 -13.31 -7.38 -24.32
N ARG A 793 -13.84 -6.50 -25.19
CA ARG A 793 -14.97 -6.82 -26.08
C ARG A 793 -14.59 -7.97 -27.02
N ALA A 794 -13.42 -7.93 -27.66
CA ALA A 794 -12.93 -9.00 -28.53
C ALA A 794 -12.75 -10.33 -27.77
N GLN A 795 -12.17 -10.30 -26.57
CA GLN A 795 -12.06 -11.48 -25.70
C GLN A 795 -13.42 -12.03 -25.29
N ALA A 796 -14.40 -11.20 -24.98
CA ALA A 796 -15.75 -11.63 -24.64
C ALA A 796 -16.47 -12.33 -25.81
N VAL A 797 -16.34 -11.80 -27.02
CA VAL A 797 -16.79 -12.46 -28.25
C VAL A 797 -16.08 -13.80 -28.42
N ARG A 798 -14.75 -13.84 -28.30
CA ARG A 798 -13.93 -15.06 -28.41
C ARG A 798 -14.31 -16.15 -27.39
N ILE A 799 -14.50 -15.78 -26.12
CA ILE A 799 -14.98 -16.68 -25.06
C ILE A 799 -16.36 -17.26 -25.41
N THR A 800 -17.27 -16.42 -25.91
CA THR A 800 -18.64 -16.81 -26.25
C THR A 800 -18.67 -17.73 -27.48
N VAL A 801 -17.87 -17.45 -28.50
CA VAL A 801 -17.72 -18.28 -29.71
C VAL A 801 -17.17 -19.67 -29.37
N ILE A 802 -16.07 -19.74 -28.61
CA ILE A 802 -15.48 -21.02 -28.21
C ILE A 802 -16.47 -21.80 -27.33
N GLY A 803 -17.14 -21.13 -26.39
CA GLY A 803 -18.21 -21.71 -25.58
C GLY A 803 -19.35 -22.29 -26.42
N ALA A 804 -19.84 -21.55 -27.42
CA ALA A 804 -20.89 -22.01 -28.30
C ALA A 804 -20.47 -23.23 -29.12
N VAL A 805 -19.30 -23.21 -29.74
CA VAL A 805 -18.79 -24.32 -30.56
C VAL A 805 -18.56 -25.59 -29.73
N LEU A 806 -17.99 -25.46 -28.54
CA LEU A 806 -17.80 -26.61 -27.64
C LEU A 806 -19.14 -27.15 -27.12
N LEU A 807 -20.09 -26.28 -26.81
CA LEU A 807 -21.42 -26.67 -26.34
C LEU A 807 -22.23 -27.38 -27.44
N THR A 808 -22.22 -26.87 -28.68
CA THR A 808 -22.89 -27.53 -29.81
C THR A 808 -22.24 -28.87 -30.15
N ALA A 809 -20.91 -28.95 -30.17
CA ALA A 809 -20.19 -30.22 -30.39
C ALA A 809 -20.52 -31.27 -29.32
N LYS A 810 -20.49 -30.91 -28.02
CA LYS A 810 -20.84 -31.81 -26.91
C LYS A 810 -22.28 -32.31 -27.02
N ASN A 811 -23.24 -31.41 -27.28
CA ASN A 811 -24.66 -31.75 -27.41
C ASN A 811 -24.92 -32.69 -28.60
N LEU A 812 -24.34 -32.40 -29.77
CA LEU A 812 -24.52 -33.22 -30.97
C LEU A 812 -23.91 -34.63 -30.83
N LEU A 813 -22.84 -34.77 -30.05
CA LEU A 813 -22.18 -36.06 -29.80
C LEU A 813 -22.81 -36.87 -28.65
N LYS A 814 -23.87 -36.37 -28.00
CA LYS A 814 -24.54 -36.99 -26.85
C LYS A 814 -23.60 -37.41 -25.72
N ARG A 815 -22.48 -36.70 -25.55
CA ARG A 815 -21.50 -36.95 -24.48
C ARG A 815 -21.85 -36.14 -23.25
N ASP A 816 -21.30 -36.54 -22.10
CA ASP A 816 -21.44 -35.78 -20.86
C ASP A 816 -20.99 -34.32 -21.06
N VAL A 817 -21.94 -33.39 -20.94
CA VAL A 817 -21.70 -31.93 -21.04
C VAL A 817 -20.64 -31.47 -20.03
N ARG A 818 -20.52 -32.22 -18.92
CA ARG A 818 -19.55 -32.03 -17.83
C ARG A 818 -18.12 -32.47 -18.16
N ALA A 819 -17.89 -33.20 -19.26
CA ALA A 819 -16.54 -33.58 -19.69
C ALA A 819 -15.74 -32.32 -20.11
N GLN A 820 -14.57 -32.11 -19.50
CA GLN A 820 -13.79 -30.88 -19.69
C GLN A 820 -12.93 -30.94 -20.95
N TRP A 821 -13.24 -30.13 -21.95
CA TRP A 821 -12.55 -30.10 -23.26
C TRP A 821 -11.44 -29.03 -23.27
N LYS A 822 -10.59 -29.04 -22.23
CA LYS A 822 -9.60 -27.98 -21.96
C LYS A 822 -8.52 -27.85 -23.05
N SER A 823 -8.03 -28.96 -23.60
CA SER A 823 -7.00 -28.92 -24.65
C SER A 823 -7.56 -28.46 -25.99
N GLN A 824 -8.82 -28.79 -26.29
CA GLN A 824 -9.54 -28.31 -27.47
C GLN A 824 -9.84 -26.81 -27.34
N ALA A 825 -10.31 -26.36 -26.17
CA ALA A 825 -10.51 -24.95 -25.87
C ALA A 825 -9.20 -24.14 -26.00
N ALA A 826 -8.07 -24.67 -25.51
CA ALA A 826 -6.76 -24.02 -25.65
C ALA A 826 -6.31 -23.89 -27.11
N ARG A 827 -6.49 -24.95 -27.93
CA ARG A 827 -6.18 -24.91 -29.38
C ARG A 827 -7.09 -23.96 -30.14
N LEU A 828 -8.39 -23.94 -29.84
CA LEU A 828 -9.34 -22.99 -30.43
C LEU A 828 -9.04 -21.55 -30.01
N TRP A 829 -8.56 -21.33 -28.78
CA TRP A 829 -8.11 -20.01 -28.33
C TRP A 829 -6.87 -19.53 -29.09
N GLN A 830 -5.88 -20.40 -29.29
CA GLN A 830 -4.67 -20.06 -30.08
C GLN A 830 -5.01 -19.76 -31.54
N LEU A 831 -5.89 -20.54 -32.16
CA LEU A 831 -6.37 -20.29 -33.51
C LEU A 831 -7.05 -18.91 -33.61
N LEU A 832 -8.02 -18.63 -32.74
CA LEU A 832 -8.76 -17.36 -32.75
C LEU A 832 -7.98 -16.17 -32.20
N ALA A 833 -6.76 -16.37 -31.70
CA ALA A 833 -5.84 -15.29 -31.31
C ALA A 833 -4.90 -14.89 -32.45
N ASN A 834 -4.73 -15.74 -33.46
CA ASN A 834 -3.82 -15.54 -34.59
C ASN A 834 -4.57 -15.29 -35.90
N ASP A 835 -5.66 -16.02 -36.14
CA ASP A 835 -6.53 -15.88 -37.31
C ASP A 835 -7.75 -15.03 -36.95
N ASP A 836 -8.03 -14.00 -37.75
CA ASP A 836 -9.28 -13.25 -37.68
C ASP A 836 -10.50 -14.10 -38.10
N TYR A 837 -11.70 -13.64 -37.74
CA TYR A 837 -12.95 -14.32 -38.08
C TYR A 837 -13.33 -14.25 -39.58
N THR A 838 -12.57 -13.52 -40.40
CA THR A 838 -12.85 -13.31 -41.83
C THR A 838 -12.29 -14.45 -42.71
N ALA A 839 -12.50 -14.35 -44.02
CA ALA A 839 -12.21 -15.40 -44.99
C ALA A 839 -11.36 -14.86 -46.16
N ASP A 840 -10.38 -14.00 -45.86
CA ASP A 840 -9.76 -13.12 -46.85
C ASP A 840 -8.58 -13.74 -47.63
N HIS A 841 -8.34 -15.05 -47.49
CA HIS A 841 -7.30 -15.78 -48.20
C HIS A 841 -7.89 -16.98 -48.96
N ALA A 842 -7.88 -16.90 -50.29
CA ALA A 842 -8.50 -17.88 -51.18
C ALA A 842 -7.81 -19.27 -51.16
N ASP A 843 -6.54 -19.32 -50.75
CA ASP A 843 -5.71 -20.53 -50.76
C ASP A 843 -5.50 -21.16 -49.36
N GLU A 844 -5.94 -20.50 -48.28
CA GLU A 844 -5.85 -21.05 -46.91
C GLU A 844 -7.18 -21.60 -46.38
N PRO A 845 -7.16 -22.69 -45.57
CA PRO A 845 -8.36 -23.18 -44.93
C PRO A 845 -8.89 -22.15 -43.93
N THR A 846 -10.17 -21.78 -44.05
CA THR A 846 -10.81 -20.75 -43.23
C THR A 846 -10.68 -21.06 -41.73
N ALA A 847 -10.63 -20.06 -40.86
CA ALA A 847 -10.60 -20.24 -39.40
C ALA A 847 -11.67 -21.24 -38.88
N ALA A 848 -12.88 -21.21 -39.47
CA ALA A 848 -13.96 -22.16 -39.20
C ALA A 848 -13.63 -23.63 -39.60
N GLN A 849 -12.90 -23.84 -40.69
CA GLN A 849 -12.43 -25.16 -41.15
C GLN A 849 -11.27 -25.67 -40.29
N LYS A 850 -10.28 -24.80 -40.00
CA LYS A 850 -9.19 -25.06 -39.04
C LYS A 850 -9.77 -25.47 -37.66
N ALA A 851 -10.80 -24.77 -37.19
CA ALA A 851 -11.51 -25.08 -35.94
C ALA A 851 -12.24 -26.45 -35.97
N LEU A 852 -12.90 -26.79 -37.08
CA LEU A 852 -13.50 -28.11 -37.26
C LEU A 852 -12.45 -29.23 -37.23
N GLY A 853 -11.29 -29.04 -37.85
CA GLY A 853 -10.17 -29.99 -37.81
C GLY A 853 -9.63 -30.24 -36.39
N ILE A 854 -9.58 -29.21 -35.54
CA ILE A 854 -9.22 -29.36 -34.12
C ILE A 854 -10.22 -30.26 -33.37
N LEU A 855 -11.51 -30.21 -33.73
CA LEU A 855 -12.55 -31.05 -33.11
C LEU A 855 -12.54 -32.48 -33.66
N GLU A 856 -12.28 -32.66 -34.96
CA GLU A 856 -12.16 -33.97 -35.61
C GLU A 856 -10.94 -34.76 -35.11
N THR A 857 -9.77 -34.13 -35.03
CA THR A 857 -8.56 -34.76 -34.47
C THR A 857 -8.72 -35.17 -33.00
N ALA A 858 -9.66 -34.56 -32.28
CA ALA A 858 -9.98 -34.90 -30.90
C ALA A 858 -11.15 -35.90 -30.77
N SER A 859 -11.88 -36.22 -31.85
CA SER A 859 -13.11 -37.01 -31.77
C SER A 859 -13.56 -37.57 -33.12
N ASN A 860 -13.71 -38.90 -33.19
CA ASN A 860 -14.43 -39.53 -34.30
C ASN A 860 -15.90 -39.08 -34.28
N MET A 861 -16.34 -38.41 -35.34
CA MET A 861 -17.71 -37.89 -35.49
C MET A 861 -18.40 -38.54 -36.72
N PRO A 862 -19.70 -38.89 -36.63
CA PRO A 862 -20.47 -39.33 -37.80
C PRO A 862 -20.51 -38.26 -38.90
N PRO A 863 -20.59 -38.63 -40.20
CA PRO A 863 -20.54 -37.67 -41.31
C PRO A 863 -21.70 -36.66 -41.30
N SER A 864 -22.89 -37.09 -40.86
CA SER A 864 -24.06 -36.20 -40.67
C SER A 864 -23.81 -35.18 -39.55
N THR A 865 -23.24 -35.61 -38.43
CA THR A 865 -22.86 -34.73 -37.31
C THR A 865 -21.77 -33.74 -37.74
N LYS A 866 -20.78 -34.17 -38.53
CA LYS A 866 -19.75 -33.30 -39.09
C LYS A 866 -20.33 -32.17 -39.97
N GLN A 867 -21.29 -32.49 -40.85
CA GLN A 867 -21.96 -31.47 -41.68
C GLN A 867 -22.83 -30.49 -40.87
N GLN A 868 -23.52 -30.97 -39.83
CA GLN A 868 -24.29 -30.10 -38.93
C GLN A 868 -23.39 -29.19 -38.08
N LEU A 869 -22.26 -29.73 -37.61
CA LEU A 869 -21.29 -28.97 -36.83
C LEU A 869 -20.54 -27.95 -37.68
N SER A 870 -20.14 -28.28 -38.92
CA SER A 870 -19.49 -27.32 -39.82
C SER A 870 -20.40 -26.13 -40.15
N GLY A 871 -21.68 -26.38 -40.47
CA GLY A 871 -22.66 -25.33 -40.76
C GLY A 871 -22.99 -24.45 -39.55
N THR A 872 -22.93 -24.99 -38.32
CA THR A 872 -23.12 -24.19 -37.10
C THR A 872 -21.87 -23.40 -36.73
N ILE A 873 -20.67 -23.97 -36.85
CA ILE A 873 -19.40 -23.23 -36.67
C ILE A 873 -19.32 -22.06 -37.65
N TRP A 874 -19.63 -22.26 -38.94
CA TRP A 874 -19.60 -21.19 -39.94
C TRP A 874 -20.58 -20.06 -39.64
N ARG A 875 -21.81 -20.38 -39.17
CA ARG A 875 -22.78 -19.38 -38.69
C ARG A 875 -22.30 -18.62 -37.45
N VAL A 876 -21.66 -19.32 -36.51
CA VAL A 876 -21.12 -18.70 -35.29
C VAL A 876 -19.95 -17.76 -35.62
N PHE A 877 -19.04 -18.17 -36.51
CA PHE A 877 -17.88 -17.38 -36.91
C PHE A 877 -18.28 -16.16 -37.75
N SER A 878 -19.23 -16.30 -38.68
CA SER A 878 -19.75 -15.15 -39.44
C SER A 878 -20.46 -14.11 -38.56
N GLN A 879 -21.21 -14.54 -37.53
CA GLN A 879 -21.78 -13.61 -36.55
C GLN A 879 -20.72 -12.98 -35.62
N ALA A 880 -19.63 -13.69 -35.34
CA ALA A 880 -18.50 -13.13 -34.60
C ALA A 880 -17.76 -12.07 -35.43
N ALA A 881 -17.48 -12.34 -36.70
CA ALA A 881 -16.92 -11.38 -37.64
C ALA A 881 -17.77 -10.11 -37.74
N ALA A 882 -19.09 -10.25 -37.88
CA ALA A 882 -20.00 -9.11 -37.92
C ALA A 882 -20.04 -8.30 -36.60
N ALA A 883 -19.74 -8.94 -35.46
CA ALA A 883 -19.66 -8.26 -34.16
C ALA A 883 -18.31 -7.54 -33.93
N THR A 884 -17.25 -7.94 -34.64
CA THR A 884 -15.89 -7.36 -34.51
C THR A 884 -15.52 -6.39 -35.65
N ALA A 885 -16.01 -6.60 -36.87
CA ALA A 885 -15.57 -5.91 -38.09
C ALA A 885 -16.25 -4.54 -38.36
N GLY A 886 -16.87 -3.91 -37.36
CA GLY A 886 -17.62 -2.66 -37.51
C GLY A 886 -16.80 -1.39 -37.78
N ASP A 887 -15.52 -1.51 -38.15
CA ASP A 887 -14.53 -0.41 -38.19
C ASP A 887 -14.17 0.04 -39.63
N THR A 888 -14.65 -0.64 -40.69
CA THR A 888 -14.17 -0.44 -42.08
C THR A 888 -15.17 0.16 -43.07
N SER A 889 -16.40 0.51 -42.66
CA SER A 889 -17.43 1.08 -43.55
C SER A 889 -18.05 2.38 -43.05
N ALA A 890 -17.21 3.35 -42.69
CA ALA A 890 -17.60 4.74 -42.51
C ALA A 890 -17.94 5.40 -43.87
N GLY A 891 -19.08 5.03 -44.46
CA GLY A 891 -19.55 5.49 -45.76
C GLY A 891 -21.06 5.74 -45.81
N ALA A 892 -21.45 6.99 -45.59
CA ALA A 892 -22.77 7.59 -45.90
C ALA A 892 -24.04 6.81 -45.45
N GLY A 893 -24.55 7.13 -44.25
CA GLY A 893 -25.83 6.58 -43.79
C GLY A 893 -26.32 7.12 -42.45
N ALA A 894 -26.58 8.43 -42.34
CA ALA A 894 -27.20 9.01 -41.14
C ALA A 894 -28.67 8.57 -41.01
N GLY A 895 -28.90 7.45 -40.33
CA GLY A 895 -30.23 6.88 -40.12
C GLY A 895 -30.31 6.08 -38.82
N SER A 896 -31.13 6.55 -37.88
CA SER A 896 -31.34 5.93 -36.57
C SER A 896 -31.79 4.46 -36.68
N SER A 897 -30.88 3.51 -36.44
CA SER A 897 -31.25 2.13 -36.09
C SER A 897 -30.25 1.51 -35.11
N THR A 898 -30.60 1.51 -33.82
CA THR A 898 -29.77 1.00 -32.71
C THR A 898 -29.77 -0.54 -32.58
N ASN A 899 -29.94 -1.25 -33.70
CA ASN A 899 -30.13 -2.72 -33.74
C ASN A 899 -29.16 -3.47 -34.69
N GLY A 900 -28.17 -2.80 -35.28
CA GLY A 900 -27.34 -3.35 -36.36
C GLY A 900 -26.34 -4.47 -35.99
N SER A 901 -25.92 -4.60 -34.72
CA SER A 901 -24.90 -5.57 -34.31
C SER A 901 -25.30 -6.30 -33.02
N ARG A 902 -26.18 -7.31 -33.15
CA ARG A 902 -26.53 -8.22 -32.05
C ARG A 902 -26.48 -9.67 -32.49
N PHE A 903 -26.01 -10.57 -31.62
CA PHE A 903 -26.01 -12.01 -31.93
C PHE A 903 -27.43 -12.51 -32.21
N THR A 904 -27.64 -13.03 -33.43
CA THR A 904 -28.92 -13.57 -33.88
C THR A 904 -29.05 -15.06 -33.56
N ASP A 905 -27.94 -15.79 -33.40
CA ASP A 905 -27.96 -17.17 -32.93
C ASP A 905 -28.35 -17.23 -31.43
N PRO A 906 -29.35 -18.07 -31.06
CA PRO A 906 -29.84 -18.13 -29.68
C PRO A 906 -28.81 -18.68 -28.69
N VAL A 907 -27.88 -19.54 -29.13
CA VAL A 907 -26.84 -20.10 -28.26
C VAL A 907 -25.81 -19.01 -27.93
N LEU A 908 -25.34 -18.25 -28.93
CA LEU A 908 -24.46 -17.10 -28.71
C LEU A 908 -25.11 -16.05 -27.80
N LYS A 909 -26.36 -15.68 -28.09
CA LYS A 909 -27.10 -14.68 -27.30
C LYS A 909 -27.24 -15.08 -25.83
N VAL A 910 -27.61 -16.33 -25.54
CA VAL A 910 -27.75 -16.84 -24.17
C VAL A 910 -26.40 -16.97 -23.46
N LEU A 911 -25.36 -17.45 -24.15
CA LEU A 911 -24.01 -17.57 -23.56
C LEU A 911 -23.39 -16.19 -23.25
N PHE A 912 -23.53 -15.22 -24.15
CA PHE A 912 -23.04 -13.85 -23.94
C PHE A 912 -23.75 -13.17 -22.76
N GLN A 913 -25.08 -13.32 -22.66
CA GLN A 913 -25.84 -12.79 -21.53
C GLN A 913 -25.43 -13.46 -20.21
N ARG A 914 -25.19 -14.78 -20.20
CA ARG A 914 -24.68 -15.49 -19.02
C ARG A 914 -23.28 -15.04 -18.61
N LEU A 915 -22.39 -14.82 -19.58
CA LEU A 915 -21.05 -14.27 -19.36
C LEU A 915 -21.15 -12.87 -18.72
N ARG A 916 -21.94 -11.97 -19.30
CA ARG A 916 -22.18 -10.62 -18.78
C ARG A 916 -22.73 -10.64 -17.35
N THR A 917 -23.73 -11.47 -17.07
CA THR A 917 -24.27 -11.64 -15.70
C THR A 917 -23.21 -12.18 -14.73
N HIS A 918 -22.39 -13.15 -15.12
CA HIS A 918 -21.32 -13.68 -14.26
C HIS A 918 -20.23 -12.64 -13.97
N VAL A 919 -19.81 -11.86 -14.97
CA VAL A 919 -18.85 -10.77 -14.76
C VAL A 919 -19.44 -9.67 -13.87
N LEU A 920 -20.73 -9.33 -14.07
CA LEU A 920 -21.44 -8.38 -13.20
C LEU A 920 -21.49 -8.84 -11.74
N THR A 921 -21.89 -10.08 -11.46
CA THR A 921 -21.97 -10.58 -10.07
C THR A 921 -20.61 -10.61 -9.39
N ARG A 922 -19.53 -10.85 -10.15
CA ARG A 922 -18.15 -10.78 -9.66
C ARG A 922 -17.72 -9.35 -9.33
N LEU A 923 -18.00 -8.37 -10.20
CA LEU A 923 -17.59 -6.97 -10.01
C LEU A 923 -18.48 -6.20 -9.03
N SER A 924 -19.73 -6.62 -8.84
CA SER A 924 -20.68 -6.02 -7.89
C SER A 924 -20.52 -6.50 -6.44
N ALA A 925 -19.63 -7.47 -6.19
CA ALA A 925 -19.38 -8.03 -4.86
C ALA A 925 -18.67 -7.00 -3.97
N ALA A 926 -19.40 -6.44 -3.00
CA ALA A 926 -18.93 -5.29 -2.22
C ALA A 926 -17.90 -5.76 -1.18
N THR A 927 -18.25 -6.78 -0.40
CA THR A 927 -17.41 -7.26 0.70
C THR A 927 -16.31 -8.24 0.23
N SER A 928 -15.19 -8.27 0.94
CA SER A 928 -14.11 -9.25 0.68
C SER A 928 -14.61 -10.70 0.78
N GLY A 929 -15.50 -10.99 1.73
CA GLY A 929 -16.16 -12.28 1.88
C GLY A 929 -17.06 -12.66 0.70
N GLU A 930 -17.79 -11.70 0.12
CA GLU A 930 -18.56 -11.93 -1.13
C GLU A 930 -17.63 -12.19 -2.31
N ARG A 931 -16.54 -11.43 -2.47
CA ARG A 931 -15.59 -11.63 -3.58
C ARG A 931 -14.95 -13.02 -3.52
N VAL A 932 -14.51 -13.44 -2.33
CA VAL A 932 -13.96 -14.80 -2.11
C VAL A 932 -15.02 -15.87 -2.40
N ARG A 933 -16.26 -15.70 -1.93
CA ARG A 933 -17.36 -16.65 -2.17
C ARG A 933 -17.69 -16.75 -3.67
N ALA A 934 -17.84 -15.61 -4.35
CA ALA A 934 -18.13 -15.54 -5.77
C ALA A 934 -16.96 -16.08 -6.64
N ALA A 935 -15.71 -15.94 -6.17
CA ALA A 935 -14.55 -16.56 -6.78
C ALA A 935 -14.54 -18.09 -6.61
N ALA A 936 -14.82 -18.59 -5.40
CA ALA A 936 -14.91 -20.03 -5.13
C ALA A 936 -16.03 -20.71 -5.95
N SER A 937 -17.18 -20.06 -6.12
CA SER A 937 -18.29 -20.58 -6.94
C SER A 937 -18.14 -20.35 -8.45
N ALA A 938 -17.15 -19.57 -8.92
CA ALA A 938 -17.06 -19.16 -10.32
C ALA A 938 -16.87 -20.33 -11.29
N SER A 939 -16.07 -21.32 -10.91
CA SER A 939 -15.83 -22.53 -11.72
C SER A 939 -17.11 -23.34 -11.92
N GLU A 940 -17.91 -23.50 -10.86
CA GLU A 940 -19.20 -24.19 -10.92
C GLU A 940 -20.24 -23.37 -11.70
N ALA A 941 -20.35 -22.08 -11.44
CA ALA A 941 -21.28 -21.18 -12.12
C ALA A 941 -21.03 -21.14 -13.64
N LEU A 942 -19.77 -20.99 -14.07
CA LEU A 942 -19.40 -21.03 -15.48
C LEU A 942 -19.61 -22.41 -16.11
N THR A 943 -19.34 -23.49 -15.38
CA THR A 943 -19.64 -24.86 -15.86
C THR A 943 -21.15 -25.06 -16.08
N ARG A 944 -22.00 -24.62 -15.13
CA ARG A 944 -23.47 -24.62 -15.28
C ARG A 944 -23.93 -23.74 -16.46
N CYS A 945 -23.20 -22.66 -16.77
CA CYS A 945 -23.52 -21.78 -17.90
C CYS A 945 -23.13 -22.33 -19.27
N GLY A 946 -22.20 -23.29 -19.35
CA GLY A 946 -21.62 -23.80 -20.61
C GLY A 946 -20.23 -23.22 -20.96
N LEU A 947 -19.57 -22.57 -20.01
CA LEU A 947 -18.27 -21.89 -20.16
C LEU A 947 -17.18 -22.45 -19.21
N GLY A 948 -17.33 -23.68 -18.74
CA GLY A 948 -16.44 -24.32 -17.75
C GLY A 948 -14.98 -24.48 -18.20
N GLU A 949 -14.74 -24.57 -19.51
CA GLU A 949 -13.40 -24.56 -20.10
C GLU A 949 -12.72 -23.20 -20.05
N MET A 950 -13.48 -22.10 -20.02
CA MET A 950 -12.99 -20.73 -20.19
C MET A 950 -12.77 -19.98 -18.87
N VAL A 951 -12.91 -20.64 -17.72
CA VAL A 951 -12.82 -20.06 -16.37
C VAL A 951 -11.56 -19.19 -16.18
N GLY A 952 -10.41 -19.63 -16.71
CA GLY A 952 -9.16 -18.86 -16.60
C GLY A 952 -9.15 -17.56 -17.41
N GLN A 953 -9.75 -17.53 -18.60
CA GLN A 953 -9.81 -16.30 -19.42
C GLN A 953 -10.89 -15.35 -18.90
N VAL A 954 -12.05 -15.88 -18.46
CA VAL A 954 -13.08 -15.08 -17.77
C VAL A 954 -12.52 -14.48 -16.48
N GLY A 955 -11.68 -15.22 -15.74
CA GLY A 955 -10.96 -14.72 -14.57
C GLY A 955 -10.12 -13.47 -14.88
N LYS A 956 -9.27 -13.55 -15.91
CA LYS A 956 -8.45 -12.40 -16.37
C LYS A 956 -9.29 -11.19 -16.77
N VAL A 957 -10.39 -11.39 -17.50
CA VAL A 957 -11.31 -10.29 -17.88
C VAL A 957 -11.89 -9.61 -16.63
N VAL A 958 -12.32 -10.39 -15.64
CA VAL A 958 -12.79 -9.85 -14.34
C VAL A 958 -11.66 -9.09 -13.62
N GLU A 959 -10.45 -9.67 -13.52
CA GLU A 959 -9.31 -9.04 -12.84
C GLU A 959 -8.88 -7.72 -13.50
N VAL A 960 -8.89 -7.64 -14.84
CA VAL A 960 -8.60 -6.39 -15.55
C VAL A 960 -9.70 -5.35 -15.30
N LEU A 961 -10.98 -5.72 -15.38
CA LEU A 961 -12.09 -4.81 -15.09
C LEU A 961 -12.12 -4.37 -13.62
N GLU A 962 -11.70 -5.21 -12.68
CA GLU A 962 -11.63 -4.86 -11.26
C GLU A 962 -10.48 -3.86 -10.98
N ARG A 963 -9.37 -3.94 -11.75
CA ARG A 963 -8.27 -2.96 -11.71
C ARG A 963 -8.67 -1.63 -12.35
N VAL A 964 -9.27 -1.64 -13.54
CA VAL A 964 -9.83 -0.44 -14.20
C VAL A 964 -10.84 0.25 -13.28
N ARG A 965 -11.79 -0.50 -12.72
CA ARG A 965 -12.75 0.00 -11.72
C ARG A 965 -12.06 0.66 -10.53
N GLY A 966 -10.99 0.07 -10.00
CA GLY A 966 -10.26 0.62 -8.85
C GLY A 966 -9.57 1.95 -9.14
N VAL A 967 -8.92 2.06 -10.30
CA VAL A 967 -8.21 3.28 -10.73
C VAL A 967 -9.18 4.38 -11.11
N ASP A 968 -10.15 4.09 -11.99
CA ASP A 968 -11.15 5.06 -12.44
C ASP A 968 -12.03 5.58 -11.29
N TRP A 969 -12.47 4.71 -10.37
CA TRP A 969 -13.22 5.16 -9.18
C TRP A 969 -12.35 6.01 -8.23
N GLY A 970 -11.06 5.67 -8.11
CA GLY A 970 -10.11 6.42 -7.30
C GLY A 970 -9.81 7.81 -7.87
N ALA A 971 -9.73 7.94 -9.20
CA ALA A 971 -9.57 9.21 -9.89
C ALA A 971 -10.89 9.98 -9.96
N HIS A 972 -11.94 9.42 -10.57
CA HIS A 972 -13.14 10.15 -10.97
C HIS A 972 -14.34 10.05 -10.01
N GLY A 973 -14.19 9.40 -8.86
CA GLY A 973 -15.24 9.21 -7.85
C GLY A 973 -15.97 10.50 -7.41
N GLY A 974 -15.28 11.65 -7.42
CA GLY A 974 -15.89 12.96 -7.12
C GLY A 974 -16.99 13.35 -8.10
N TRP A 975 -16.69 13.33 -9.41
CA TRP A 975 -17.66 13.67 -10.46
C TRP A 975 -18.82 12.65 -10.55
N TYR A 976 -18.57 11.37 -10.27
CA TYR A 976 -19.67 10.40 -10.13
C TYR A 976 -20.59 10.77 -8.95
N GLY A 977 -20.01 11.26 -7.84
CA GLY A 977 -20.75 11.83 -6.70
C GLY A 977 -21.64 13.02 -7.10
N GLU A 978 -21.09 13.99 -7.83
CA GLU A 978 -21.82 15.17 -8.31
C GLU A 978 -23.00 14.80 -9.23
N ILE A 979 -22.82 13.82 -10.13
CA ILE A 979 -23.89 13.30 -11.00
C ILE A 979 -25.05 12.72 -10.19
N ILE A 980 -24.77 12.09 -9.03
CA ILE A 980 -25.81 11.54 -8.14
C ILE A 980 -26.51 12.64 -7.35
N VAL A 981 -25.78 13.67 -6.89
CA VAL A 981 -26.37 14.80 -6.14
C VAL A 981 -27.28 15.63 -7.03
N GLY A 982 -26.93 15.82 -8.30
CA GLY A 982 -27.78 16.50 -9.29
C GLY A 982 -29.06 15.75 -9.71
N GLU A 983 -29.29 14.51 -9.23
CA GLU A 983 -30.60 13.82 -9.31
C GLU A 983 -31.46 14.02 -8.04
N GLY A 984 -30.94 14.73 -7.02
CA GLY A 984 -31.57 14.92 -5.71
C GLY A 984 -32.25 16.27 -5.49
N GLU A 985 -32.09 17.22 -6.42
CA GLU A 985 -32.83 18.49 -6.54
C GLU A 985 -33.93 18.37 -7.60
#